data_AF-A0A2D9W8E1-F1
#
_entry.id   AF-A0A2D9W8E1-F1
#
_cell.length_a   1.000
_cell.length_b   1.000
_cell.length_c   1.000
_cell.angle_alpha   90.00
_cell.angle_beta   90.00
_cell.angle_gamma   90.00
#
_symmetry.space_group_name_H-M   'P 1'
#
loop_
_entity.id
_entity.type
_entity.pdbx_description
1 polymer ?
#
loop_
_entity_poly.entity_id
_entity_poly.type
_entity_poly.pdbx_seq_one_letter_code
_entity_poly.pdbx_strand_id
1 'polypeptide(L)'
;MISEKINRQDLKSAIPSLTGSVQLRGLQGTVKVFRDRYGIPHMKAESELDAFFAQGFVTAQDRLWHMEYDRRRGSGRWAEAVGESAVAQDKMMRRFRLEASAKADYQVMDPHTKDVFDAYADGVNAFITSGDALPVEYRITRLEPEPWQPWDGLTAYKVRHISMGVFESKVWRARMVREVGPEAAGKLFPGFEPGYLMILPPGSTSPGPLDEGLKELAEGAAGLNHLNEMDSGSNSWVLSGAETATGKPILAGDSHRALDTPSAYYQNQVACPEFDVVGLSFPGVPGFPHFGHNGRVSWSVTHTAADYQDLYVERFQDGKYLYKDRWLDAETHDETIKVRDGTDVHTKVTVTQHGPVIAGYPDQGSGLAFKYTATERASTWPEILWRMLRVENSKELVDSMSGWVDPCNNLLFADIHGNMGYLCRGRIPIRSRVNGWLPVPGWMGEHEWEGDIPFDELPVSINPPEGYIATANNRPVGDDYPHYIAIDFTPEFRVRLVTEGLKSLHRPTAKDMEQVHAQRVSIPALAYLGVVKQIDPKDAAIKAAKDLLLDWNGEMNANQVQPTIYSAMRDAMLKEVLETNLTEKLAYDAWHPADRGLGSFSNRLKARLVAMIEQDDRSLLPEGDTWPTAVARALSKAVATLSERLGGDMGQWQWERVHQARPKHNLSAAFPELAELLDPPAIPSSGDGDTPLQGGYSPANPATVTSLSVARYSYDPSDWENSLWVVPLGSSGHPGSPHYADQSETWRQVKMIPMGYDWGRIEASCETKQTLEPS
;
A
#
# COMPACT_ATOMS: atom_id res chain seq x y z
N MET A 1 -27.69 -27.94 4.49
CA MET A 1 -27.36 -28.83 5.62
C MET A 1 -26.47 -28.04 6.58
N ILE A 2 -26.59 -28.24 7.89
CA ILE A 2 -25.63 -27.64 8.83
C ILE A 2 -24.35 -28.47 8.74
N SER A 3 -23.32 -27.89 8.13
CA SER A 3 -21.97 -28.45 8.14
C SER A 3 -21.46 -28.58 9.57
N GLU A 4 -20.47 -29.44 9.79
CA GLU A 4 -19.70 -29.42 11.04
C GLU A 4 -19.18 -27.99 11.27
N LYS A 5 -19.47 -27.43 12.45
CA LYS A 5 -18.97 -26.10 12.78
C LYS A 5 -17.47 -26.18 13.05
N ILE A 6 -16.70 -25.56 12.16
CA ILE A 6 -15.28 -25.28 12.36
C ILE A 6 -15.10 -24.68 13.77
N ASN A 7 -14.19 -25.27 14.54
CA ASN A 7 -13.90 -24.87 15.90
C ASN A 7 -12.37 -24.79 16.12
N ARG A 8 -11.94 -24.37 17.33
CA ARG A 8 -10.51 -24.14 17.62
C ARG A 8 -9.62 -25.39 17.51
N GLN A 9 -10.18 -26.61 17.48
CA GLN A 9 -9.40 -27.81 17.17
C GLN A 9 -9.22 -28.01 15.66
N ASP A 10 -10.23 -27.70 14.83
CA ASP A 10 -10.07 -27.71 13.36
C ASP A 10 -8.97 -26.75 12.91
N LEU A 11 -8.93 -25.54 13.49
CA LEU A 11 -7.90 -24.54 13.18
C LEU A 11 -6.48 -25.07 13.47
N LYS A 12 -6.32 -25.88 14.54
CA LYS A 12 -5.03 -26.46 14.93
C LYS A 12 -4.67 -27.68 14.09
N SER A 13 -5.66 -28.50 13.72
CA SER A 13 -5.46 -29.66 12.85
C SER A 13 -5.24 -29.30 11.38
N ALA A 14 -5.37 -28.02 11.01
CA ALA A 14 -5.06 -27.49 9.67
C ALA A 14 -3.61 -26.98 9.52
N ILE A 15 -2.82 -26.98 10.60
CA ILE A 15 -1.41 -26.57 10.57
C ILE A 15 -0.57 -27.76 10.04
N PRO A 16 0.25 -27.58 8.98
CA PRO A 16 1.08 -28.65 8.42
C PRO A 16 2.27 -29.03 9.30
N SER A 17 2.94 -30.13 8.98
CA SER A 17 4.15 -30.57 9.66
C SER A 17 5.34 -29.67 9.31
N LEU A 18 5.83 -28.94 10.31
CA LEU A 18 7.00 -28.05 10.18
C LEU A 18 8.31 -28.71 10.67
N THR A 19 8.34 -30.04 10.80
CA THR A 19 9.51 -30.79 11.32
C THR A 19 9.76 -32.10 10.57
N GLY A 20 10.97 -32.66 10.75
CA GLY A 20 11.38 -33.95 10.18
C GLY A 20 11.95 -33.86 8.77
N SER A 21 12.06 -34.99 8.07
CA SER A 21 12.46 -35.04 6.66
C SER A 21 11.24 -35.26 5.76
N VAL A 22 11.19 -34.54 4.64
CA VAL A 22 10.11 -34.65 3.63
C VAL A 22 10.75 -34.92 2.27
N GLN A 23 10.34 -36.02 1.63
CA GLN A 23 10.79 -36.38 0.28
C GLN A 23 9.96 -35.62 -0.75
N LEU A 24 10.58 -34.75 -1.55
CA LEU A 24 9.91 -33.88 -2.52
C LEU A 24 10.42 -34.13 -3.93
N ARG A 25 9.48 -34.28 -4.87
CA ARG A 25 9.77 -34.45 -6.29
C ARG A 25 10.04 -33.08 -6.94
N GLY A 26 11.09 -32.98 -7.73
CA GLY A 26 11.51 -31.76 -8.43
C GLY A 26 12.75 -31.11 -7.80
N LEU A 27 12.92 -31.29 -6.49
CA LEU A 27 14.13 -30.92 -5.75
C LEU A 27 15.34 -31.74 -6.24
N GLN A 28 16.51 -31.12 -6.31
CA GLN A 28 17.77 -31.73 -6.80
C GLN A 28 18.81 -31.89 -5.68
N GLY A 29 19.01 -30.86 -4.87
CA GLY A 29 19.84 -30.89 -3.65
C GLY A 29 19.03 -31.10 -2.37
N THR A 30 19.71 -31.14 -1.23
CA THR A 30 19.05 -31.13 0.09
C THR A 30 18.84 -29.69 0.55
N VAL A 31 17.65 -29.35 1.06
CA VAL A 31 17.38 -28.05 1.67
C VAL A 31 17.11 -28.18 3.16
N LYS A 32 17.74 -27.33 3.97
CA LYS A 32 17.45 -27.20 5.40
C LYS A 32 16.54 -26.01 5.64
N VAL A 33 15.47 -26.23 6.39
CA VAL A 33 14.53 -25.18 6.83
C VAL A 33 14.55 -25.13 8.35
N PHE A 34 14.85 -23.96 8.89
CA PHE A 34 14.79 -23.67 10.32
C PHE A 34 13.72 -22.59 10.54
N ARG A 35 12.83 -22.73 11.52
CA ARG A 35 11.96 -21.62 11.94
C ARG A 35 12.38 -21.10 13.31
N ASP A 36 12.47 -19.78 13.43
CA ASP A 36 12.80 -19.11 14.69
C ASP A 36 11.62 -19.09 15.68
N ARG A 37 11.80 -18.39 16.81
CA ARG A 37 10.77 -18.24 17.87
C ARG A 37 9.55 -17.40 17.49
N TYR A 38 9.53 -16.82 16.29
CA TYR A 38 8.40 -16.10 15.69
C TYR A 38 7.85 -16.86 14.47
N GLY A 39 8.25 -18.13 14.29
CA GLY A 39 7.86 -18.97 13.17
C GLY A 39 8.49 -18.59 11.83
N ILE A 40 9.42 -17.62 11.79
CA ILE A 40 10.02 -17.10 10.57
C ILE A 40 10.96 -18.15 9.98
N PRO A 41 10.77 -18.61 8.72
CA PRO A 41 11.61 -19.64 8.14
C PRO A 41 12.87 -19.09 7.47
N HIS A 42 13.97 -19.77 7.73
CA HIS A 42 15.29 -19.59 7.15
C HIS A 42 15.64 -20.85 6.35
N MET A 43 15.75 -20.71 5.03
CA MET A 43 15.91 -21.79 4.06
C MET A 43 17.31 -21.77 3.46
N LYS A 44 18.03 -22.89 3.54
CA LYS A 44 19.40 -23.03 3.01
C LYS A 44 19.49 -24.22 2.06
N ALA A 45 19.69 -23.91 0.77
CA ALA A 45 19.72 -24.86 -0.33
C ALA A 45 21.13 -25.02 -0.92
N GLU A 46 21.31 -26.08 -1.72
CA GLU A 46 22.57 -26.40 -2.41
C GLU A 46 22.63 -25.83 -3.84
N SER A 47 21.50 -25.36 -4.40
CA SER A 47 21.42 -24.65 -5.67
C SER A 47 20.38 -23.50 -5.62
N GLU A 48 20.46 -22.56 -6.55
CA GLU A 48 19.48 -21.47 -6.70
C GLU A 48 18.05 -21.96 -6.97
N LEU A 49 17.88 -22.96 -7.85
CA LEU A 49 16.55 -23.46 -8.19
C LEU A 49 15.91 -24.23 -7.01
N ASP A 50 16.71 -24.99 -6.25
CA ASP A 50 16.26 -25.59 -4.99
C ASP A 50 15.88 -24.52 -3.95
N ALA A 51 16.51 -23.34 -3.98
CA ALA A 51 16.19 -22.24 -3.08
C ALA A 51 14.85 -21.58 -3.41
N PHE A 52 14.55 -21.36 -4.70
CA PHE A 52 13.24 -20.86 -5.13
C PHE A 52 12.13 -21.91 -4.96
N PHE A 53 12.40 -23.19 -5.23
CA PHE A 53 11.51 -24.31 -4.90
C PHE A 53 11.20 -24.37 -3.41
N ALA A 54 12.22 -24.26 -2.55
CA ALA A 54 12.02 -24.21 -1.11
C ALA A 54 11.22 -22.98 -0.67
N GLN A 55 11.49 -21.80 -1.25
CA GLN A 55 10.69 -20.59 -0.99
C GLN A 55 9.21 -20.82 -1.35
N GLY A 56 8.93 -21.48 -2.48
CA GLY A 56 7.58 -21.87 -2.88
C GLY A 56 6.92 -22.83 -1.88
N PHE A 57 7.59 -23.94 -1.56
CA PHE A 57 7.09 -24.96 -0.62
C PHE A 57 6.80 -24.41 0.77
N VAL A 58 7.76 -23.67 1.34
CA VAL A 58 7.67 -23.08 2.69
C VAL A 58 6.65 -21.93 2.73
N THR A 59 6.55 -21.13 1.68
CA THR A 59 5.48 -20.12 1.59
C THR A 59 4.11 -20.79 1.46
N ALA A 60 4.00 -21.94 0.79
CA ALA A 60 2.75 -22.69 0.75
C ALA A 60 2.39 -23.29 2.13
N GLN A 61 3.34 -23.90 2.86
CA GLN A 61 3.13 -24.37 4.23
C GLN A 61 2.52 -23.29 5.13
N ASP A 62 3.04 -22.06 5.09
CA ASP A 62 2.61 -21.00 6.01
C ASP A 62 1.50 -20.08 5.44
N ARG A 63 1.35 -19.95 4.12
CA ARG A 63 0.53 -18.91 3.46
C ARG A 63 -0.30 -19.37 2.25
N LEU A 64 -0.49 -20.67 1.97
CA LEU A 64 -1.22 -21.15 0.79
C LEU A 64 -2.61 -20.49 0.59
N TRP A 65 -3.43 -20.32 1.64
CA TRP A 65 -4.74 -19.65 1.49
C TRP A 65 -4.63 -18.16 1.13
N HIS A 66 -3.59 -17.48 1.60
CA HIS A 66 -3.33 -16.08 1.27
C HIS A 66 -2.94 -15.93 -0.22
N MET A 67 -2.17 -16.89 -0.73
CA MET A 67 -1.85 -17.00 -2.16
C MET A 67 -3.08 -17.30 -3.03
N GLU A 68 -3.95 -18.22 -2.57
CA GLU A 68 -5.20 -18.57 -3.24
C GLU A 68 -6.16 -17.38 -3.35
N TYR A 69 -6.26 -16.57 -2.28
CA TYR A 69 -7.03 -15.33 -2.25
C TYR A 69 -6.54 -14.30 -3.28
N ASP A 70 -5.23 -14.06 -3.35
CA ASP A 70 -4.65 -13.12 -4.31
C ASP A 70 -4.79 -13.62 -5.76
N ARG A 71 -4.55 -14.91 -6.00
CA ARG A 71 -4.77 -15.53 -7.31
C ARG A 71 -6.23 -15.39 -7.76
N ARG A 72 -7.19 -15.66 -6.88
CA ARG A 72 -8.63 -15.53 -7.19
C ARG A 72 -9.06 -14.08 -7.40
N ARG A 73 -8.53 -13.13 -6.63
CA ARG A 73 -8.76 -11.70 -6.88
C ARG A 73 -8.19 -11.27 -8.24
N GLY A 74 -6.92 -11.55 -8.52
CA GLY A 74 -6.26 -11.11 -9.76
C GLY A 74 -6.80 -11.75 -11.04
N SER A 75 -7.34 -12.96 -10.96
CA SER A 75 -8.04 -13.63 -12.08
C SER A 75 -9.53 -13.30 -12.17
N GLY A 76 -10.12 -12.59 -11.20
CA GLY A 76 -11.57 -12.38 -11.13
C GLY A 76 -12.33 -13.71 -10.99
N ARG A 77 -12.08 -14.41 -9.88
CA ARG A 77 -12.62 -15.72 -9.47
C ARG A 77 -12.95 -15.79 -7.97
N TRP A 78 -13.09 -14.67 -7.28
CA TRP A 78 -13.35 -14.65 -5.84
C TRP A 78 -14.80 -15.04 -5.50
N ALA A 79 -15.75 -14.83 -6.42
CA ALA A 79 -17.13 -15.31 -6.29
C ALA A 79 -17.25 -16.84 -6.23
N GLU A 80 -16.23 -17.59 -6.67
CA GLU A 80 -16.15 -19.05 -6.47
C GLU A 80 -15.95 -19.44 -4.99
N ALA A 81 -15.41 -18.55 -4.15
CA ALA A 81 -15.19 -18.78 -2.73
C ALA A 81 -16.31 -18.23 -1.83
N VAL A 82 -16.81 -17.02 -2.15
CA VAL A 82 -17.72 -16.23 -1.28
C VAL A 82 -19.08 -15.88 -1.92
N GLY A 83 -19.33 -16.29 -3.16
CA GLY A 83 -20.63 -16.12 -3.82
C GLY A 83 -20.87 -14.71 -4.38
N GLU A 84 -22.16 -14.33 -4.47
CA GLU A 84 -22.64 -13.14 -5.19
C GLU A 84 -21.95 -11.83 -4.77
N SER A 85 -21.57 -11.72 -3.49
CA SER A 85 -20.90 -10.55 -2.91
C SER A 85 -19.63 -10.10 -3.65
N ALA A 86 -18.89 -11.03 -4.26
CA ALA A 86 -17.65 -10.72 -4.99
C ALA A 86 -17.84 -10.51 -6.50
N VAL A 87 -19.04 -10.70 -7.06
CA VAL A 87 -19.28 -10.62 -8.51
C VAL A 87 -18.97 -9.24 -9.11
N ALA A 88 -19.12 -8.17 -8.33
CA ALA A 88 -18.73 -6.82 -8.74
C ALA A 88 -17.20 -6.69 -8.87
N GLN A 89 -16.44 -7.18 -7.87
CA GLN A 89 -14.98 -7.20 -7.89
C GLN A 89 -14.44 -8.05 -9.03
N ASP A 90 -15.00 -9.26 -9.22
CA ASP A 90 -14.57 -10.17 -10.29
C ASP A 90 -14.80 -9.55 -11.68
N LYS A 91 -15.94 -8.89 -11.92
CA LYS A 91 -16.19 -8.14 -13.17
C LYS A 91 -15.14 -7.07 -13.43
N MET A 92 -14.68 -6.37 -12.40
CA MET A 92 -13.64 -5.35 -12.52
C MET A 92 -12.27 -5.97 -12.82
N MET A 93 -11.91 -7.05 -12.14
CA MET A 93 -10.63 -7.74 -12.34
C MET A 93 -10.54 -8.44 -13.70
N ARG A 94 -11.66 -8.99 -14.19
CA ARG A 94 -11.83 -9.47 -15.58
C ARG A 94 -11.58 -8.36 -16.60
N ARG A 95 -12.15 -7.16 -16.39
CA ARG A 95 -11.88 -5.99 -17.24
C ARG A 95 -10.41 -5.60 -17.21
N PHE A 96 -9.75 -5.58 -16.05
CA PHE A 96 -8.32 -5.27 -15.96
C PHE A 96 -7.39 -6.30 -16.65
N ARG A 97 -7.86 -7.50 -17.00
CA ARG A 97 -7.13 -8.57 -17.71
C ARG A 97 -5.76 -8.93 -17.08
N LEU A 98 -5.64 -8.83 -15.75
CA LEU A 98 -4.37 -9.02 -15.04
C LEU A 98 -3.74 -10.40 -15.28
N GLU A 99 -4.53 -11.48 -15.23
CA GLU A 99 -4.06 -12.85 -15.50
C GLU A 99 -3.54 -13.02 -16.94
N ALA A 100 -4.19 -12.38 -17.94
CA ALA A 100 -3.74 -12.43 -19.32
C ALA A 100 -2.41 -11.68 -19.51
N SER A 101 -2.25 -10.53 -18.84
CA SER A 101 -1.00 -9.77 -18.83
C SER A 101 0.12 -10.50 -18.08
N ALA A 102 -0.17 -11.17 -16.97
CA ALA A 102 0.76 -12.01 -16.23
C ALA A 102 1.28 -13.18 -17.08
N LYS A 103 0.38 -13.85 -17.82
CA LYS A 103 0.77 -14.88 -18.81
C LYS A 103 1.64 -14.30 -19.92
N ALA A 104 1.33 -13.10 -20.41
CA ALA A 104 2.09 -12.44 -21.48
C ALA A 104 3.52 -12.08 -21.03
N ASP A 105 3.71 -11.52 -19.83
CA ASP A 105 5.04 -11.30 -19.23
C ASP A 105 5.84 -12.62 -19.15
N TYR A 106 5.24 -13.68 -18.60
CA TYR A 106 5.90 -14.99 -18.49
C TYR A 106 6.35 -15.55 -19.85
N GLN A 107 5.55 -15.40 -20.92
CA GLN A 107 5.96 -15.85 -22.25
C GLN A 107 7.22 -15.13 -22.76
N VAL A 108 7.40 -13.83 -22.48
CA VAL A 108 8.54 -13.04 -22.99
C VAL A 108 9.82 -13.11 -22.15
N MET A 109 9.77 -13.62 -20.91
CA MET A 109 10.97 -13.82 -20.05
C MET A 109 12.10 -14.61 -20.72
N ASP A 110 13.35 -14.32 -20.34
CA ASP A 110 14.49 -15.22 -20.59
C ASP A 110 14.29 -16.63 -19.97
N PRO A 111 14.99 -17.68 -20.45
CA PRO A 111 14.80 -19.05 -19.95
C PRO A 111 15.09 -19.22 -18.46
N HIS A 112 16.16 -18.60 -17.95
CA HIS A 112 16.56 -18.69 -16.54
C HIS A 112 15.48 -18.11 -15.61
N THR A 113 14.83 -17.03 -16.03
CA THR A 113 13.73 -16.41 -15.28
C THR A 113 12.47 -17.28 -15.33
N LYS A 114 12.21 -18.01 -16.42
CA LYS A 114 11.19 -19.06 -16.43
C LYS A 114 11.54 -20.17 -15.43
N ASP A 115 12.77 -20.71 -15.47
CA ASP A 115 13.22 -21.75 -14.55
C ASP A 115 13.05 -21.35 -13.06
N VAL A 116 13.29 -20.08 -12.71
CA VAL A 116 13.06 -19.52 -11.35
C VAL A 116 11.58 -19.52 -10.96
N PHE A 117 10.67 -19.10 -11.84
CA PHE A 117 9.23 -19.08 -11.57
C PHE A 117 8.60 -20.48 -11.60
N ASP A 118 9.10 -21.35 -12.47
CA ASP A 118 8.69 -22.75 -12.59
C ASP A 118 9.13 -23.53 -11.34
N ALA A 119 10.38 -23.37 -10.86
CA ALA A 119 10.86 -23.98 -9.63
C ALA A 119 10.04 -23.53 -8.40
N TYR A 120 9.74 -22.23 -8.26
CA TYR A 120 8.86 -21.73 -7.20
C TYR A 120 7.47 -22.38 -7.28
N ALA A 121 6.88 -22.50 -8.47
CA ALA A 121 5.57 -23.11 -8.65
C ALA A 121 5.57 -24.61 -8.33
N ASP A 122 6.60 -25.35 -8.75
CA ASP A 122 6.78 -26.76 -8.40
C ASP A 122 6.93 -26.97 -6.90
N GLY A 123 7.60 -26.06 -6.19
CA GLY A 123 7.66 -26.07 -4.72
C GLY A 123 6.28 -25.94 -4.06
N VAL A 124 5.44 -25.00 -4.54
CA VAL A 124 4.05 -24.84 -4.07
C VAL A 124 3.22 -26.09 -4.38
N ASN A 125 3.38 -26.66 -5.57
CA ASN A 125 2.68 -27.88 -6.00
C ASN A 125 3.12 -29.12 -5.22
N ALA A 126 4.39 -29.19 -4.81
CA ALA A 126 4.92 -30.24 -3.96
C ALA A 126 4.32 -30.18 -2.54
N PHE A 127 4.03 -28.98 -2.00
CA PHE A 127 3.25 -28.87 -0.77
C PHE A 127 1.80 -29.33 -0.98
N ILE A 128 1.11 -28.81 -2.01
CA ILE A 128 -0.28 -29.17 -2.34
C ILE A 128 -0.46 -30.70 -2.50
N THR A 129 0.53 -31.40 -3.05
CA THR A 129 0.47 -32.85 -3.30
C THR A 129 1.15 -33.72 -2.24
N SER A 130 1.71 -33.13 -1.18
CA SER A 130 2.42 -33.85 -0.09
C SER A 130 1.54 -34.77 0.76
N GLY A 131 0.23 -34.48 0.85
CA GLY A 131 -0.68 -35.13 1.78
C GLY A 131 -0.63 -34.61 3.22
N ASP A 132 0.11 -33.51 3.46
CA ASP A 132 0.11 -32.77 4.73
C ASP A 132 -1.19 -31.96 4.92
N ALA A 133 -1.36 -31.33 6.09
CA ALA A 133 -2.57 -30.57 6.42
C ALA A 133 -2.73 -29.31 5.55
N LEU A 134 -3.89 -29.19 4.88
CA LEU A 134 -4.29 -28.01 4.12
C LEU A 134 -4.96 -26.95 5.02
N PRO A 135 -4.85 -25.65 4.69
CA PRO A 135 -5.54 -24.56 5.38
C PRO A 135 -7.05 -24.81 5.56
N VAL A 136 -7.59 -24.45 6.73
CA VAL A 136 -8.99 -24.70 7.12
C VAL A 136 -9.99 -24.00 6.20
N GLU A 137 -9.55 -22.96 5.52
CA GLU A 137 -10.32 -22.14 4.59
C GLU A 137 -10.78 -22.90 3.35
N TYR A 138 -10.06 -23.94 2.92
CA TYR A 138 -10.53 -24.87 1.89
C TYR A 138 -11.79 -25.63 2.37
N ARG A 139 -11.85 -26.06 3.63
CA ARG A 139 -13.07 -26.67 4.23
C ARG A 139 -14.22 -25.67 4.38
N ILE A 140 -13.93 -24.40 4.71
CA ILE A 140 -14.95 -23.32 4.83
C ILE A 140 -15.54 -22.97 3.45
N THR A 141 -14.70 -22.95 2.42
CA THR A 141 -15.10 -22.60 1.06
C THR A 141 -15.70 -23.77 0.27
N ARG A 142 -15.29 -25.00 0.62
CA ARG A 142 -15.51 -26.24 -0.15
C ARG A 142 -14.81 -26.18 -1.52
N LEU A 143 -13.66 -25.49 -1.55
CA LEU A 143 -12.72 -25.49 -2.67
C LEU A 143 -11.63 -26.52 -2.39
N GLU A 144 -11.02 -27.03 -3.46
CA GLU A 144 -9.79 -27.82 -3.41
C GLU A 144 -8.65 -26.95 -3.98
N PRO A 145 -7.38 -27.15 -3.55
CA PRO A 145 -6.25 -26.40 -4.09
C PRO A 145 -5.98 -26.73 -5.56
N GLU A 146 -6.18 -25.75 -6.44
CA GLU A 146 -5.78 -25.85 -7.85
C GLU A 146 -4.24 -25.71 -7.99
N PRO A 147 -3.55 -26.48 -8.84
CA PRO A 147 -2.09 -26.38 -8.99
C PRO A 147 -1.62 -24.95 -9.30
N TRP A 148 -0.61 -24.47 -8.58
CA TRP A 148 -0.01 -23.17 -8.78
C TRP A 148 0.73 -23.13 -10.12
N GLN A 149 0.45 -22.12 -10.94
CA GLN A 149 1.08 -21.90 -12.23
C GLN A 149 2.20 -20.86 -12.10
N PRO A 150 3.25 -20.90 -12.95
CA PRO A 150 4.36 -19.94 -12.89
C PRO A 150 3.91 -18.46 -12.95
N TRP A 151 2.89 -18.14 -13.74
CA TRP A 151 2.33 -16.78 -13.84
C TRP A 151 1.36 -16.39 -12.71
N ASP A 152 0.97 -17.31 -11.82
CA ASP A 152 0.03 -17.01 -10.72
C ASP A 152 0.67 -16.02 -9.73
N GLY A 153 1.99 -16.13 -9.52
CA GLY A 153 2.76 -15.15 -8.74
C GLY A 153 2.75 -13.75 -9.33
N LEU A 154 2.88 -13.62 -10.65
CA LEU A 154 2.75 -12.34 -11.35
C LEU A 154 1.32 -11.78 -11.25
N THR A 155 0.31 -12.66 -11.23
CA THR A 155 -1.10 -12.28 -11.06
C THR A 155 -1.37 -11.76 -9.65
N ALA A 156 -0.84 -12.45 -8.63
CA ALA A 156 -0.87 -12.00 -7.22
C ALA A 156 -0.08 -10.70 -7.00
N TYR A 157 1.05 -10.51 -7.69
CA TYR A 157 1.79 -9.26 -7.66
C TYR A 157 0.97 -8.11 -8.26
N LYS A 158 0.44 -8.26 -9.48
CA LYS A 158 -0.27 -7.18 -10.18
C LYS A 158 -1.56 -6.78 -9.46
N VAL A 159 -2.31 -7.70 -8.84
CA VAL A 159 -3.53 -7.32 -8.08
C VAL A 159 -3.23 -6.55 -6.78
N ARG A 160 -2.01 -6.64 -6.25
CA ARG A 160 -1.54 -5.86 -5.09
C ARG A 160 -0.94 -4.49 -5.45
N HIS A 161 -0.79 -4.19 -6.74
CA HIS A 161 -0.13 -2.98 -7.25
C HIS A 161 -0.94 -2.19 -8.28
N ILE A 162 -1.96 -2.79 -8.92
CA ILE A 162 -2.82 -2.10 -9.90
C ILE A 162 -3.42 -0.79 -9.39
N SER A 163 -3.89 -0.73 -8.15
CA SER A 163 -4.46 0.50 -7.61
C SER A 163 -3.41 1.49 -7.12
N MET A 164 -2.10 1.22 -7.21
CA MET A 164 -1.08 2.18 -6.75
C MET A 164 -0.85 3.36 -7.69
N GLY A 165 -1.32 3.32 -8.95
CA GLY A 165 -1.39 4.52 -9.77
C GLY A 165 -2.57 5.44 -9.40
N VAL A 166 -2.71 6.56 -10.12
CA VAL A 166 -3.58 7.69 -9.73
C VAL A 166 -4.88 7.80 -10.55
N PHE A 167 -5.32 6.73 -11.22
CA PHE A 167 -6.46 6.78 -12.15
C PHE A 167 -7.78 7.18 -11.46
N GLU A 168 -8.03 6.69 -10.25
CA GLU A 168 -9.21 7.01 -9.43
C GLU A 168 -9.26 8.50 -9.07
N SER A 169 -8.13 9.15 -8.76
CA SER A 169 -8.05 10.61 -8.58
C SER A 169 -8.47 11.39 -9.83
N LYS A 170 -8.29 10.83 -11.03
CA LYS A 170 -8.78 11.41 -12.29
C LYS A 170 -10.29 11.23 -12.44
N VAL A 171 -10.85 10.05 -12.08
CA VAL A 171 -12.30 9.80 -12.07
C VAL A 171 -13.02 10.70 -11.06
N TRP A 172 -12.46 10.89 -9.86
CA TRP A 172 -13.05 11.75 -8.85
C TRP A 172 -13.00 13.24 -9.24
N ARG A 173 -11.85 13.75 -9.71
CA ARG A 173 -11.74 15.13 -10.25
C ARG A 173 -12.72 15.36 -11.40
N ALA A 174 -12.81 14.41 -12.33
CA ALA A 174 -13.77 14.43 -13.42
C ALA A 174 -15.22 14.55 -12.96
N ARG A 175 -15.59 13.74 -11.96
CA ARG A 175 -16.93 13.77 -11.38
C ARG A 175 -17.23 15.10 -10.68
N MET A 176 -16.26 15.70 -9.97
CA MET A 176 -16.44 17.02 -9.37
C MET A 176 -16.62 18.12 -10.43
N VAL A 177 -15.76 18.18 -11.46
CA VAL A 177 -15.87 19.15 -12.56
C VAL A 177 -17.24 19.12 -13.22
N ARG A 178 -17.82 17.92 -13.41
CA ARG A 178 -19.16 17.73 -14.01
C ARG A 178 -20.30 18.32 -13.15
N GLU A 179 -20.21 18.22 -11.83
CA GLU A 179 -21.32 18.50 -10.90
C GLU A 179 -21.28 19.91 -10.31
N VAL A 180 -20.08 20.46 -10.05
CA VAL A 180 -19.89 21.81 -9.46
C VAL A 180 -19.16 22.79 -10.39
N GLY A 181 -18.70 22.33 -11.55
CA GLY A 181 -17.92 23.13 -12.50
C GLY A 181 -16.42 23.20 -12.17
N PRO A 182 -15.57 23.55 -13.15
CA PRO A 182 -14.11 23.56 -12.98
C PRO A 182 -13.64 24.62 -11.97
N GLU A 183 -14.34 25.75 -11.82
CA GLU A 183 -13.94 26.80 -10.87
C GLU A 183 -14.11 26.37 -9.41
N ALA A 184 -15.25 25.76 -9.06
CA ALA A 184 -15.49 25.23 -7.72
C ALA A 184 -14.61 24.00 -7.43
N ALA A 185 -14.37 23.15 -8.44
CA ALA A 185 -13.42 22.04 -8.32
C ALA A 185 -11.97 22.53 -8.06
N GLY A 186 -11.49 23.56 -8.77
CA GLY A 186 -10.14 24.12 -8.56
C GLY A 186 -9.94 24.71 -7.16
N LYS A 187 -10.98 25.30 -6.55
CA LYS A 187 -10.97 25.74 -5.14
C LYS A 187 -10.80 24.60 -4.13
N LEU A 188 -10.95 23.35 -4.57
CA LEU A 188 -10.77 22.14 -3.77
C LEU A 188 -9.54 21.31 -4.18
N PHE A 189 -8.96 21.54 -5.37
CA PHE A 189 -7.72 20.90 -5.86
C PHE A 189 -6.66 21.94 -6.29
N PRO A 190 -5.74 22.39 -5.40
CA PRO A 190 -4.70 23.36 -5.73
C PRO A 190 -3.46 22.73 -6.44
N GLY A 191 -3.44 21.40 -6.57
CA GLY A 191 -2.25 20.66 -6.99
C GLY A 191 -1.27 20.47 -5.84
N PHE A 192 -0.40 21.47 -5.60
CA PHE A 192 0.65 21.44 -4.58
C PHE A 192 0.70 22.73 -3.77
N GLU A 193 0.95 22.60 -2.47
CA GLU A 193 1.16 23.74 -1.58
C GLU A 193 2.61 24.25 -1.70
N PRO A 194 2.85 25.58 -1.67
CA PRO A 194 4.19 26.14 -1.53
C PRO A 194 4.87 25.70 -0.23
N GLY A 195 6.20 25.64 -0.22
CA GLY A 195 7.00 25.43 0.99
C GLY A 195 7.13 23.99 1.48
N TYR A 196 6.36 23.03 0.94
CA TYR A 196 6.41 21.62 1.37
C TYR A 196 7.74 20.93 1.01
N LEU A 197 8.27 20.13 1.95
CA LEU A 197 9.53 19.39 1.79
C LEU A 197 9.53 18.39 0.62
N MET A 198 10.61 18.43 -0.17
CA MET A 198 10.88 17.52 -1.28
C MET A 198 11.91 16.43 -0.89
N ILE A 199 11.97 15.33 -1.64
CA ILE A 199 12.95 14.25 -1.40
C ILE A 199 14.34 14.67 -1.89
N LEU A 200 14.46 15.21 -3.11
CA LEU A 200 15.70 15.63 -3.74
C LEU A 200 15.68 17.12 -4.14
N PRO A 201 16.74 17.91 -3.82
CA PRO A 201 17.76 17.60 -2.81
C PRO A 201 17.14 17.57 -1.40
N PRO A 202 17.65 16.74 -0.46
CA PRO A 202 17.06 16.58 0.87
C PRO A 202 16.91 17.89 1.64
N GLY A 203 15.72 18.17 2.16
CA GLY A 203 15.45 19.39 2.93
C GLY A 203 15.13 20.64 2.09
N SER A 204 15.08 20.53 0.76
CA SER A 204 14.53 21.57 -0.12
C SER A 204 12.99 21.61 -0.11
N THR A 205 12.40 22.69 -0.63
CA THR A 205 10.97 22.98 -0.54
C THR A 205 10.34 23.33 -1.89
N SER A 206 9.11 22.88 -2.14
CA SER A 206 8.34 23.17 -3.36
C SER A 206 8.09 24.68 -3.52
N PRO A 207 8.22 25.27 -4.73
CA PRO A 207 8.10 26.73 -4.92
C PRO A 207 6.64 27.22 -4.95
N GLY A 208 5.68 26.40 -5.40
CA GLY A 208 4.26 26.81 -5.46
C GLY A 208 3.31 25.79 -6.13
N PRO A 209 2.02 26.18 -6.31
CA PRO A 209 1.05 25.43 -7.09
C PRO A 209 1.30 25.55 -8.60
N LEU A 210 0.63 24.71 -9.39
CA LEU A 210 0.64 24.80 -10.85
C LEU A 210 -0.38 25.85 -11.33
N ASP A 211 0.10 26.99 -11.84
CA ASP A 211 -0.73 28.12 -12.32
C ASP A 211 -1.78 27.74 -13.39
N GLU A 212 -1.62 26.60 -14.07
CA GLU A 212 -2.52 26.17 -15.15
C GLU A 212 -3.64 25.19 -14.72
N GLY A 213 -3.70 24.74 -13.46
CA GLY A 213 -4.63 23.68 -13.04
C GLY A 213 -6.12 23.97 -13.35
N LEU A 214 -6.55 25.23 -13.27
CA LEU A 214 -7.91 25.65 -13.62
C LEU A 214 -8.23 25.51 -15.13
N LYS A 215 -7.21 25.73 -15.97
CA LYS A 215 -7.27 25.61 -17.43
C LYS A 215 -7.23 24.14 -17.85
N GLU A 216 -6.31 23.36 -17.28
CA GLU A 216 -6.19 21.91 -17.53
C GLU A 216 -7.49 21.17 -17.10
N LEU A 217 -8.14 21.59 -16.00
CA LEU A 217 -9.46 21.10 -15.58
C LEU A 217 -10.62 21.52 -16.50
N ALA A 218 -10.52 22.64 -17.21
CA ALA A 218 -11.54 23.10 -18.15
C ALA A 218 -11.40 22.42 -19.52
N GLU A 219 -10.17 22.19 -19.99
CA GLU A 219 -9.87 21.52 -21.26
C GLU A 219 -10.27 20.04 -21.25
N GLY A 220 -10.06 19.32 -20.14
CA GLY A 220 -10.42 17.91 -20.01
C GLY A 220 -11.91 17.60 -19.72
N ALA A 221 -12.81 18.59 -19.68
CA ALA A 221 -14.21 18.39 -19.23
C ALA A 221 -15.12 17.59 -20.20
N ALA A 222 -14.62 17.13 -21.34
CA ALA A 222 -15.41 16.78 -22.53
C ALA A 222 -15.92 15.32 -22.65
N GLY A 223 -15.93 14.50 -21.58
CA GLY A 223 -16.22 13.05 -21.73
C GLY A 223 -16.52 12.19 -20.50
N LEU A 224 -17.18 12.71 -19.45
CA LEU A 224 -17.01 12.19 -18.09
C LEU A 224 -18.28 11.55 -17.46
N ASN A 225 -18.28 10.23 -17.20
CA ASN A 225 -19.39 9.50 -16.54
C ASN A 225 -18.97 8.21 -15.76
N HIS A 226 -19.14 8.22 -14.41
CA HIS A 226 -19.24 7.09 -13.42
C HIS A 226 -17.97 6.38 -12.82
N LEU A 227 -18.13 5.89 -11.56
CA LEU A 227 -17.38 4.86 -10.75
C LEU A 227 -16.28 5.28 -9.69
N ASN A 228 -15.86 4.34 -8.80
CA ASN A 228 -15.14 4.47 -7.47
C ASN A 228 -14.23 3.20 -7.08
N GLU A 229 -13.16 3.25 -6.20
CA GLU A 229 -12.64 2.29 -5.09
C GLU A 229 -11.10 1.86 -4.93
N MET A 230 -10.15 2.01 -3.90
CA MET A 230 -9.87 2.63 -2.51
C MET A 230 -8.32 2.63 -1.99
N ASP A 231 -7.75 3.57 -1.14
CA ASP A 231 -6.24 3.90 -0.94
C ASP A 231 -5.46 3.76 0.44
N SER A 232 -4.09 3.76 0.42
CA SER A 232 -3.11 3.92 1.55
C SER A 232 -1.62 4.27 1.14
N GLY A 233 -0.75 4.79 2.06
CA GLY A 233 0.61 5.40 1.86
C GLY A 233 1.86 4.63 2.40
N SER A 234 3.01 5.26 2.77
CA SER A 234 4.22 4.63 3.44
C SER A 234 5.32 5.64 3.90
N ASN A 235 6.24 5.30 4.83
CA ASN A 235 7.50 6.04 5.13
C ASN A 235 8.79 5.21 4.86
N SER A 236 9.93 5.86 4.57
CA SER A 236 11.29 5.30 4.70
C SER A 236 12.36 6.40 4.70
N TRP A 237 13.54 6.11 5.24
CA TRP A 237 14.68 7.03 5.30
C TRP A 237 16.02 6.29 5.37
N VAL A 238 17.10 6.96 4.99
CA VAL A 238 18.46 6.45 5.12
C VAL A 238 19.41 7.54 5.64
N LEU A 239 20.27 7.17 6.58
CA LEU A 239 21.35 8.00 7.12
C LEU A 239 22.69 7.58 6.51
N SER A 240 23.59 8.53 6.25
CA SER A 240 24.98 8.25 5.86
C SER A 240 25.83 7.77 7.04
N GLY A 241 26.92 7.05 6.77
CA GLY A 241 27.81 6.56 7.83
C GLY A 241 28.53 7.65 8.65
N ALA A 242 28.55 8.91 8.18
CA ALA A 242 29.07 10.03 8.96
C ALA A 242 28.17 10.35 10.18
N GLU A 243 26.86 10.14 10.04
CA GLU A 243 25.86 10.49 11.04
C GLU A 243 25.62 9.40 12.09
N THR A 244 26.14 8.17 11.93
CA THR A 244 25.77 7.00 12.76
C THR A 244 26.81 6.65 13.82
N ALA A 245 26.45 5.78 14.78
CA ALA A 245 27.39 5.21 15.75
C ALA A 245 28.50 4.39 15.08
N THR A 246 28.14 3.59 14.07
CA THR A 246 28.97 2.50 13.53
C THR A 246 29.92 2.94 12.42
N GLY A 247 29.71 4.13 11.83
CA GLY A 247 30.45 4.57 10.64
C GLY A 247 29.89 4.00 9.33
N LYS A 248 28.76 3.28 9.38
CA LYS A 248 28.03 2.76 8.21
C LYS A 248 26.63 3.36 8.12
N PRO A 249 26.05 3.48 6.91
CA PRO A 249 24.68 3.94 6.73
C PRO A 249 23.67 3.12 7.54
N ILE A 250 22.51 3.71 7.87
CA ILE A 250 21.36 2.98 8.43
C ILE A 250 20.16 3.25 7.54
N LEU A 251 19.56 2.19 7.01
CA LEU A 251 18.34 2.23 6.19
C LEU A 251 17.16 1.73 7.03
N ALA A 252 16.10 2.53 7.18
CA ALA A 252 14.93 2.17 7.98
C ALA A 252 13.63 2.72 7.38
N GLY A 253 12.50 2.28 7.90
CA GLY A 253 11.20 2.71 7.38
C GLY A 253 10.06 1.78 7.70
N ASP A 254 8.87 2.19 7.28
CA ASP A 254 7.65 1.45 7.54
C ASP A 254 6.65 1.60 6.39
N SER A 255 6.30 0.46 5.78
CA SER A 255 5.32 0.42 4.71
C SER A 255 3.93 0.50 5.31
N HIS A 256 3.11 1.45 4.88
CA HIS A 256 1.70 1.51 5.26
C HIS A 256 0.86 0.81 4.19
N ARG A 257 -0.18 0.07 4.61
CA ARG A 257 -1.23 -0.44 3.73
C ARG A 257 -2.53 -0.52 4.56
N ALA A 258 -3.63 -0.90 3.91
CA ALA A 258 -4.71 -1.56 4.62
C ALA A 258 -4.19 -2.87 5.24
N LEU A 259 -4.68 -3.23 6.43
CA LEU A 259 -4.26 -4.46 7.09
C LEU A 259 -5.01 -5.67 6.54
N ASP A 260 -4.41 -6.29 5.53
CA ASP A 260 -4.75 -7.67 5.15
C ASP A 260 -4.57 -8.62 6.35
N THR A 261 -5.35 -9.69 6.39
CA THR A 261 -5.22 -10.77 7.37
C THR A 261 -5.35 -12.11 6.62
N PRO A 262 -4.27 -12.91 6.49
CA PRO A 262 -2.89 -12.66 6.96
C PRO A 262 -2.24 -11.39 6.39
N SER A 263 -1.19 -10.87 7.03
CA SER A 263 -0.57 -9.60 6.61
C SER A 263 0.07 -9.70 5.21
N ALA A 264 0.01 -8.62 4.43
CA ALA A 264 0.42 -8.56 3.03
C ALA A 264 1.85 -9.06 2.76
N TYR A 265 2.77 -8.82 3.71
CA TYR A 265 4.16 -9.25 3.63
C TYR A 265 4.41 -10.55 4.43
N TYR A 266 5.41 -11.30 4.00
CA TYR A 266 5.86 -12.53 4.64
C TYR A 266 7.36 -12.47 4.93
N GLN A 267 7.72 -12.70 6.19
CA GLN A 267 9.10 -12.70 6.67
C GLN A 267 9.74 -14.05 6.35
N ASN A 268 10.90 -14.06 5.68
CA ASN A 268 11.72 -15.26 5.48
C ASN A 268 13.17 -14.91 5.12
N GLN A 269 14.06 -15.91 5.20
CA GLN A 269 15.41 -15.89 4.62
C GLN A 269 15.57 -17.04 3.63
N VAL A 270 16.14 -16.77 2.45
CA VAL A 270 16.43 -17.75 1.40
C VAL A 270 17.91 -17.64 1.01
N ALA A 271 18.63 -18.76 1.03
CA ALA A 271 20.05 -18.79 0.67
C ALA A 271 20.46 -20.02 -0.15
N CYS A 272 21.41 -19.79 -1.05
CA CYS A 272 22.10 -20.76 -1.91
C CYS A 272 23.57 -20.30 -2.09
N PRO A 273 24.40 -20.95 -2.94
CA PRO A 273 25.76 -20.46 -3.22
C PRO A 273 25.82 -19.06 -3.86
N GLU A 274 24.78 -18.63 -4.57
CA GLU A 274 24.73 -17.38 -5.34
C GLU A 274 24.25 -16.17 -4.52
N PHE A 275 23.38 -16.37 -3.52
CA PHE A 275 22.86 -15.31 -2.66
C PHE A 275 22.43 -15.82 -1.27
N ASP A 276 22.36 -14.90 -0.31
CA ASP A 276 21.80 -15.13 1.02
C ASP A 276 20.98 -13.89 1.39
N VAL A 277 19.65 -13.99 1.38
CA VAL A 277 18.74 -12.84 1.49
C VAL A 277 17.70 -13.06 2.56
N VAL A 278 17.62 -12.13 3.52
CA VAL A 278 16.53 -12.04 4.50
C VAL A 278 15.70 -10.79 4.24
N GLY A 279 14.38 -10.90 4.30
CA GLY A 279 13.50 -9.79 3.97
C GLY A 279 12.01 -10.14 3.93
N LEU A 280 11.25 -9.24 3.30
CA LEU A 280 9.80 -9.30 3.19
C LEU A 280 9.41 -9.65 1.74
N SER A 281 9.04 -10.91 1.50
CA SER A 281 8.46 -11.34 0.23
C SER A 281 6.95 -11.10 0.19
N PHE A 282 6.37 -11.14 -1.01
CA PHE A 282 4.93 -11.31 -1.17
C PHE A 282 4.64 -12.81 -1.34
N PRO A 283 3.69 -13.39 -0.57
CA PRO A 283 3.31 -14.79 -0.77
C PRO A 283 2.89 -15.08 -2.22
N GLY A 284 3.53 -16.08 -2.83
CA GLY A 284 3.31 -16.46 -4.23
C GLY A 284 4.30 -15.84 -5.23
N VAL A 285 5.17 -14.93 -4.80
CA VAL A 285 6.15 -14.24 -5.66
C VAL A 285 7.58 -14.64 -5.27
N PRO A 286 8.43 -15.09 -6.20
CA PRO A 286 9.82 -15.43 -5.90
C PRO A 286 10.64 -14.18 -5.55
N GLY A 287 11.60 -14.34 -4.64
CA GLY A 287 12.53 -13.29 -4.23
C GLY A 287 11.92 -12.22 -3.31
N PHE A 288 12.50 -11.01 -3.35
CA PHE A 288 12.31 -9.97 -2.34
C PHE A 288 12.15 -8.57 -2.98
N PRO A 289 11.07 -8.33 -3.74
CA PRO A 289 10.93 -7.16 -4.63
C PRO A 289 11.01 -5.79 -3.93
N HIS A 290 10.68 -5.72 -2.64
CA HIS A 290 10.40 -4.46 -1.92
C HIS A 290 11.32 -4.19 -0.73
N PHE A 291 11.62 -5.17 0.13
CA PHE A 291 12.45 -4.98 1.33
C PHE A 291 13.31 -6.20 1.63
N GLY A 292 14.58 -5.98 1.96
CA GLY A 292 15.51 -7.03 2.41
C GLY A 292 16.95 -6.57 2.44
N HIS A 293 17.85 -7.50 2.76
CA HIS A 293 19.28 -7.36 2.51
C HIS A 293 19.91 -8.67 2.06
N ASN A 294 20.93 -8.58 1.20
CA ASN A 294 21.65 -9.74 0.65
C ASN A 294 23.04 -9.98 1.27
N GLY A 295 23.27 -9.43 2.47
CA GLY A 295 24.56 -9.43 3.16
C GLY A 295 25.55 -8.36 2.69
N ARG A 296 25.26 -7.67 1.58
CA ARG A 296 26.12 -6.62 0.98
C ARG A 296 25.38 -5.30 0.78
N VAL A 297 24.13 -5.37 0.36
CA VAL A 297 23.22 -4.24 0.13
C VAL A 297 21.90 -4.50 0.84
N SER A 298 21.32 -3.46 1.44
CA SER A 298 19.92 -3.43 1.90
C SER A 298 19.09 -2.48 1.06
N TRP A 299 17.81 -2.78 0.90
CA TRP A 299 16.86 -1.98 0.14
C TRP A 299 15.49 -1.88 0.81
N SER A 300 14.80 -0.78 0.52
CA SER A 300 13.41 -0.54 0.92
C SER A 300 12.67 0.26 -0.16
N VAL A 301 11.34 0.28 -0.10
CA VAL A 301 10.52 1.13 -0.95
C VAL A 301 9.49 1.96 -0.18
N THR A 302 9.22 3.17 -0.67
CA THR A 302 7.92 3.83 -0.47
C THR A 302 7.24 4.07 -1.80
N HIS A 303 5.92 4.28 -1.76
CA HIS A 303 5.17 4.67 -2.94
C HIS A 303 5.57 6.08 -3.40
N THR A 304 5.82 6.28 -4.70
CA THR A 304 6.12 7.60 -5.29
C THR A 304 4.87 8.46 -5.47
N ALA A 305 3.67 7.87 -5.57
CA ALA A 305 2.47 8.50 -6.11
C ALA A 305 2.64 9.03 -7.55
N ALA A 306 3.54 8.41 -8.32
CA ALA A 306 3.78 8.74 -9.72
C ALA A 306 2.58 8.37 -10.61
N ASP A 307 2.45 9.08 -11.73
CA ASP A 307 1.33 8.96 -12.64
C ASP A 307 1.67 8.11 -13.87
N TYR A 308 1.49 6.80 -13.72
CA TYR A 308 1.76 5.77 -14.74
C TYR A 308 0.49 5.10 -15.29
N GLN A 309 -0.67 5.76 -15.13
CA GLN A 309 -1.99 5.23 -15.49
C GLN A 309 -2.93 6.29 -16.04
N ASP A 310 -3.48 6.07 -17.23
CA ASP A 310 -4.37 6.99 -17.93
C ASP A 310 -5.74 6.38 -18.24
N LEU A 311 -6.70 7.27 -18.46
CA LEU A 311 -8.09 6.94 -18.78
C LEU A 311 -8.50 7.63 -20.07
N TYR A 312 -8.93 6.86 -21.05
CA TYR A 312 -9.30 7.34 -22.38
C TYR A 312 -10.82 7.19 -22.57
N VAL A 313 -11.48 8.28 -22.94
CA VAL A 313 -12.91 8.32 -23.24
C VAL A 313 -13.10 7.90 -24.68
N GLU A 314 -13.63 6.70 -24.87
CA GLU A 314 -13.85 6.09 -26.18
C GLU A 314 -15.26 6.41 -26.71
N ARG A 315 -15.36 6.49 -28.04
CA ARG A 315 -16.62 6.53 -28.79
C ARG A 315 -16.75 5.23 -29.57
N PHE A 316 -17.88 4.55 -29.46
CA PHE A 316 -18.15 3.26 -30.09
C PHE A 316 -19.31 3.35 -31.11
N GLN A 317 -19.25 2.52 -32.14
CA GLN A 317 -20.35 2.26 -33.09
C GLN A 317 -20.14 0.87 -33.71
N ASP A 318 -21.19 0.05 -33.80
CA ASP A 318 -21.18 -1.24 -34.52
C ASP A 318 -20.01 -2.19 -34.16
N GLY A 319 -19.59 -2.20 -32.88
CA GLY A 319 -18.46 -3.00 -32.37
C GLY A 319 -17.07 -2.40 -32.61
N LYS A 320 -17.00 -1.23 -33.25
CA LYS A 320 -15.78 -0.47 -33.52
C LYS A 320 -15.66 0.73 -32.57
N TYR A 321 -14.44 1.25 -32.38
CA TYR A 321 -14.16 2.51 -31.69
C TYR A 321 -13.53 3.53 -32.65
N LEU A 322 -13.75 4.82 -32.40
CA LEU A 322 -13.24 5.91 -33.25
C LEU A 322 -11.81 6.29 -32.83
N TYR A 323 -10.87 6.30 -33.78
CA TYR A 323 -9.52 6.82 -33.59
C TYR A 323 -8.96 7.49 -34.86
N LYS A 324 -8.56 8.77 -34.74
CA LYS A 324 -8.02 9.59 -35.85
C LYS A 324 -8.87 9.45 -37.11
N ASP A 325 -10.15 9.82 -36.94
CA ASP A 325 -11.25 9.76 -37.92
C ASP A 325 -11.53 8.40 -38.58
N ARG A 326 -11.06 7.30 -37.98
CA ARG A 326 -11.28 5.92 -38.47
C ARG A 326 -11.94 5.06 -37.40
N TRP A 327 -12.89 4.23 -37.83
CA TRP A 327 -13.51 3.21 -36.97
C TRP A 327 -12.67 1.93 -36.97
N LEU A 328 -11.99 1.66 -35.86
CA LEU A 328 -11.15 0.48 -35.64
C LEU A 328 -11.94 -0.61 -34.89
N ASP A 329 -11.73 -1.88 -35.22
CA ASP A 329 -12.35 -3.00 -34.50
C ASP A 329 -11.83 -3.11 -33.06
N ALA A 330 -12.75 -3.26 -32.09
CA ALA A 330 -12.40 -3.51 -30.70
C ALA A 330 -12.26 -5.02 -30.45
N GLU A 331 -11.21 -5.43 -29.72
CA GLU A 331 -11.11 -6.82 -29.25
C GLU A 331 -12.20 -7.06 -28.19
N THR A 332 -12.79 -8.25 -28.18
CA THR A 332 -13.93 -8.58 -27.31
C THR A 332 -13.80 -10.01 -26.78
N HIS A 333 -13.94 -10.17 -25.47
CA HIS A 333 -13.93 -11.45 -24.76
C HIS A 333 -15.27 -11.66 -24.07
N ASP A 334 -15.87 -12.83 -24.28
CA ASP A 334 -17.06 -13.28 -23.55
C ASP A 334 -16.59 -14.11 -22.33
N GLU A 335 -16.60 -13.46 -21.17
CA GLU A 335 -16.12 -13.98 -19.89
C GLU A 335 -17.26 -14.64 -19.09
N THR A 336 -16.95 -15.63 -18.26
CA THR A 336 -17.93 -16.28 -17.36
C THR A 336 -17.39 -16.37 -15.94
N ILE A 337 -18.03 -15.64 -15.02
CA ILE A 337 -17.69 -15.65 -13.60
C ILE A 337 -18.57 -16.70 -12.92
N LYS A 338 -17.95 -17.72 -12.34
CA LYS A 338 -18.65 -18.75 -11.55
C LYS A 338 -19.00 -18.21 -10.17
N VAL A 339 -20.18 -18.54 -9.67
CA VAL A 339 -20.69 -17.99 -8.39
C VAL A 339 -21.06 -19.12 -7.44
N ARG A 340 -20.41 -19.17 -6.28
CA ARG A 340 -20.71 -20.13 -5.21
C ARG A 340 -22.17 -20.03 -4.78
N ASP A 341 -22.80 -21.21 -4.66
CA ASP A 341 -24.20 -21.39 -4.24
C ASP A 341 -25.23 -20.57 -5.07
N GLY A 342 -24.84 -20.10 -6.27
CA GLY A 342 -25.65 -19.27 -7.17
C GLY A 342 -25.54 -19.70 -8.65
N THR A 343 -25.82 -18.76 -9.57
CA THR A 343 -25.72 -18.98 -11.03
C THR A 343 -24.51 -18.27 -11.63
N ASP A 344 -23.85 -18.90 -12.60
CA ASP A 344 -22.78 -18.29 -13.38
C ASP A 344 -23.22 -16.96 -14.03
N VAL A 345 -22.31 -15.99 -14.03
CA VAL A 345 -22.55 -14.63 -14.50
C VAL A 345 -21.67 -14.37 -15.73
N HIS A 346 -22.29 -14.39 -16.90
CA HIS A 346 -21.63 -14.00 -18.15
C HIS A 346 -21.40 -12.48 -18.20
N THR A 347 -20.26 -12.05 -18.74
CA THR A 347 -19.95 -10.64 -18.94
C THR A 347 -19.05 -10.45 -20.16
N LYS A 348 -18.92 -9.20 -20.63
CA LYS A 348 -18.16 -8.84 -21.82
C LYS A 348 -17.01 -7.91 -21.43
N VAL A 349 -15.80 -8.26 -21.84
CA VAL A 349 -14.61 -7.41 -21.72
C VAL A 349 -14.24 -6.92 -23.13
N THR A 350 -14.30 -5.60 -23.33
CA THR A 350 -13.94 -4.94 -24.60
C THR A 350 -12.63 -4.21 -24.42
N VAL A 351 -11.77 -4.22 -25.45
CA VAL A 351 -10.41 -3.69 -25.39
C VAL A 351 -10.12 -2.89 -26.67
N THR A 352 -9.57 -1.68 -26.49
CA THR A 352 -9.10 -0.81 -27.57
C THR A 352 -7.56 -0.75 -27.54
N GLN A 353 -6.94 -0.02 -28.47
CA GLN A 353 -5.50 0.25 -28.41
C GLN A 353 -5.05 0.99 -27.13
N HIS A 354 -5.97 1.66 -26.43
CA HIS A 354 -5.70 2.36 -25.17
C HIS A 354 -5.85 1.42 -23.96
N GLY A 355 -6.20 0.15 -24.16
CA GLY A 355 -6.38 -0.85 -23.11
C GLY A 355 -7.84 -1.28 -22.91
N PRO A 356 -8.13 -2.04 -21.85
CA PRO A 356 -9.49 -2.53 -21.58
C PRO A 356 -10.44 -1.43 -21.14
N VAL A 357 -11.70 -1.56 -21.55
CA VAL A 357 -12.82 -0.72 -21.10
C VAL A 357 -13.22 -1.12 -19.68
N ILE A 358 -12.89 -0.29 -18.70
CA ILE A 358 -13.17 -0.54 -17.27
C ILE A 358 -14.54 -0.01 -16.83
N ALA A 359 -15.06 1.04 -17.49
CA ALA A 359 -16.36 1.66 -17.20
C ALA A 359 -17.12 2.06 -18.48
N GLY A 360 -18.42 2.36 -18.36
CA GLY A 360 -19.29 2.66 -19.49
C GLY A 360 -19.85 1.41 -20.20
N TYR A 361 -20.40 1.64 -21.40
CA TYR A 361 -21.21 0.69 -22.17
C TYR A 361 -20.91 0.87 -23.68
N PRO A 362 -19.98 0.08 -24.26
CA PRO A 362 -19.63 0.17 -25.68
C PRO A 362 -20.83 -0.02 -26.64
N ASP A 363 -21.82 -0.81 -26.23
CA ASP A 363 -23.11 -1.02 -26.90
C ASP A 363 -24.01 0.23 -26.92
N GLN A 364 -23.79 1.16 -25.99
CA GLN A 364 -24.45 2.48 -25.92
C GLN A 364 -23.58 3.60 -26.51
N GLY A 365 -22.46 3.25 -27.14
CA GLY A 365 -21.62 4.17 -27.91
C GLY A 365 -20.49 4.86 -27.13
N SER A 366 -20.23 4.52 -25.86
CA SER A 366 -19.08 5.07 -25.14
C SER A 366 -18.57 4.19 -23.99
N GLY A 367 -17.26 4.22 -23.77
CA GLY A 367 -16.59 3.50 -22.68
C GLY A 367 -15.34 4.24 -22.20
N LEU A 368 -14.84 3.85 -21.03
CA LEU A 368 -13.62 4.38 -20.42
C LEU A 368 -12.52 3.32 -20.48
N ALA A 369 -11.59 3.46 -21.41
CA ALA A 369 -10.43 2.57 -21.56
C ALA A 369 -9.30 2.94 -20.57
N PHE A 370 -8.60 1.95 -20.05
CA PHE A 370 -7.56 2.11 -19.02
C PHE A 370 -6.18 1.69 -19.54
N LYS A 371 -5.26 2.65 -19.66
CA LYS A 371 -3.89 2.45 -20.15
C LYS A 371 -2.94 2.44 -18.96
N TYR A 372 -2.24 1.33 -18.75
CA TYR A 372 -1.43 1.08 -17.56
C TYR A 372 -0.14 0.35 -17.95
N THR A 373 1.00 0.86 -17.49
CA THR A 373 2.34 0.37 -17.85
C THR A 373 2.58 -1.12 -17.60
N ALA A 374 1.91 -1.72 -16.61
CA ALA A 374 2.01 -3.15 -16.32
C ALA A 374 1.04 -4.04 -17.13
N THR A 375 0.17 -3.49 -17.98
CA THR A 375 -0.79 -4.27 -18.80
C THR A 375 -0.85 -3.90 -20.28
N GLU A 376 -0.35 -2.73 -20.70
CA GLU A 376 -0.36 -2.28 -22.11
C GLU A 376 0.54 -3.10 -23.03
N ARG A 377 1.65 -3.66 -22.52
CA ARG A 377 2.52 -4.59 -23.24
C ARG A 377 3.12 -5.65 -22.32
N ALA A 378 3.48 -6.79 -22.90
CA ALA A 378 4.28 -7.81 -22.23
C ALA A 378 5.69 -7.27 -21.94
N SER A 379 6.28 -7.67 -20.82
CA SER A 379 7.53 -7.10 -20.33
C SER A 379 8.35 -8.07 -19.48
N THR A 380 9.68 -7.91 -19.53
CA THR A 380 10.65 -8.79 -18.86
C THR A 380 11.07 -8.31 -17.47
N TRP A 381 10.31 -7.41 -16.84
CA TRP A 381 10.60 -6.91 -15.49
C TRP A 381 10.84 -7.98 -14.41
N PRO A 382 10.27 -9.21 -14.46
CA PRO A 382 10.54 -10.22 -13.44
C PRO A 382 11.99 -10.73 -13.44
N GLU A 383 12.75 -10.50 -14.52
CA GLU A 383 14.20 -10.76 -14.56
C GLU A 383 14.94 -10.00 -13.45
N ILE A 384 14.41 -8.85 -13.01
CA ILE A 384 15.03 -8.03 -11.97
C ILE A 384 14.93 -8.70 -10.59
N LEU A 385 13.92 -9.55 -10.36
CA LEU A 385 13.65 -10.18 -9.06
C LEU A 385 14.77 -11.10 -8.56
N TRP A 386 15.44 -11.83 -9.46
CA TRP A 386 16.60 -12.65 -9.12
C TRP A 386 17.91 -11.86 -9.25
N ARG A 387 18.02 -10.95 -10.23
CA ARG A 387 19.23 -10.12 -10.44
C ARG A 387 19.52 -9.26 -9.20
N MET A 388 18.51 -8.65 -8.60
CA MET A 388 18.67 -7.80 -7.41
C MET A 388 19.15 -8.56 -6.15
N LEU A 389 19.02 -9.89 -6.10
CA LEU A 389 19.50 -10.68 -4.96
C LEU A 389 21.03 -10.83 -4.94
N ARG A 390 21.68 -10.69 -6.11
CA ARG A 390 23.11 -10.99 -6.30
C ARG A 390 24.02 -9.76 -6.34
N VAL A 391 23.48 -8.55 -6.23
CA VAL A 391 24.25 -7.29 -6.37
C VAL A 391 25.26 -7.11 -5.24
N GLU A 392 26.46 -6.65 -5.56
CA GLU A 392 27.54 -6.46 -4.58
C GLU A 392 27.50 -5.08 -3.90
N ASN A 393 26.90 -4.07 -4.53
CA ASN A 393 26.91 -2.69 -4.05
C ASN A 393 25.71 -1.85 -4.52
N SER A 394 25.56 -0.66 -3.95
CA SER A 394 24.46 0.27 -4.25
C SER A 394 24.35 0.66 -5.74
N LYS A 395 25.47 0.74 -6.48
CA LYS A 395 25.42 1.07 -7.91
C LYS A 395 24.87 -0.09 -8.73
N GLU A 396 25.29 -1.31 -8.46
CA GLU A 396 24.73 -2.50 -9.13
C GLU A 396 23.24 -2.68 -8.83
N LEU A 397 22.79 -2.36 -7.60
CA LEU A 397 21.37 -2.31 -7.28
C LEU A 397 20.63 -1.30 -8.16
N VAL A 398 21.13 -0.06 -8.28
CA VAL A 398 20.56 0.95 -9.18
C VAL A 398 20.55 0.46 -10.63
N ASP A 399 21.69 0.06 -11.18
CA ASP A 399 21.82 -0.36 -12.59
C ASP A 399 20.88 -1.54 -12.94
N SER A 400 20.65 -2.45 -11.98
CA SER A 400 19.72 -3.58 -12.14
C SER A 400 18.25 -3.17 -12.32
N MET A 401 17.85 -1.96 -11.88
CA MET A 401 16.45 -1.51 -11.94
C MET A 401 16.02 -0.99 -13.31
N SER A 402 16.91 -0.98 -14.32
CA SER A 402 16.63 -0.49 -15.68
C SER A 402 15.50 -1.23 -16.41
N GLY A 403 15.19 -2.47 -16.01
CA GLY A 403 14.04 -3.25 -16.51
C GLY A 403 12.76 -3.14 -15.67
N TRP A 404 12.74 -2.34 -14.59
CA TRP A 404 11.62 -2.29 -13.64
C TRP A 404 10.41 -1.53 -14.19
N VAL A 405 9.26 -2.19 -14.27
CA VAL A 405 8.02 -1.64 -14.87
C VAL A 405 7.10 -1.02 -13.83
N ASP A 406 6.70 -1.80 -12.81
CA ASP A 406 5.64 -1.47 -11.86
C ASP A 406 5.92 -2.17 -10.51
N PRO A 407 5.49 -1.60 -9.35
CA PRO A 407 4.99 -0.24 -9.15
C PRO A 407 6.08 0.82 -9.26
N CYS A 408 5.69 2.06 -9.54
CA CYS A 408 6.58 3.21 -9.40
C CYS A 408 6.88 3.47 -7.92
N ASN A 409 8.16 3.39 -7.54
CA ASN A 409 8.60 3.38 -6.15
C ASN A 409 9.82 4.27 -5.93
N ASN A 410 9.82 4.93 -4.77
CA ASN A 410 10.99 5.50 -4.14
C ASN A 410 11.81 4.34 -3.54
N LEU A 411 12.74 3.78 -4.30
CA LEU A 411 13.70 2.78 -3.81
C LEU A 411 14.79 3.50 -3.01
N LEU A 412 14.95 3.15 -1.73
CA LEU A 412 16.09 3.58 -0.91
C LEU A 412 17.03 2.40 -0.68
N PHE A 413 18.32 2.69 -0.53
CA PHE A 413 19.35 1.65 -0.40
C PHE A 413 20.55 2.09 0.42
N ALA A 414 21.27 1.10 0.97
CA ALA A 414 22.52 1.24 1.70
C ALA A 414 23.42 0.00 1.49
N ASP A 415 24.75 0.16 1.54
CA ASP A 415 25.69 -0.97 1.40
C ASP A 415 26.82 -1.03 2.43
N ILE A 416 27.47 -2.20 2.50
CA ILE A 416 28.61 -2.49 3.36
C ILE A 416 29.86 -1.67 3.02
N HIS A 417 29.97 -1.07 1.84
CA HIS A 417 31.08 -0.18 1.51
C HIS A 417 30.91 1.18 2.20
N GLY A 418 29.67 1.61 2.38
CA GLY A 418 29.28 2.82 3.09
C GLY A 418 28.48 3.79 2.24
N ASN A 419 28.05 3.40 1.04
CA ASN A 419 27.17 4.21 0.21
C ASN A 419 25.73 4.11 0.69
N MET A 420 24.96 5.17 0.44
CA MET A 420 23.50 5.14 0.49
C MET A 420 22.90 6.00 -0.62
N GLY A 421 21.61 5.83 -0.87
CA GLY A 421 20.92 6.64 -1.87
C GLY A 421 19.45 6.33 -2.08
N TYR A 422 18.95 6.88 -3.18
CA TYR A 422 17.57 6.90 -3.61
C TYR A 422 17.49 6.73 -5.14
N LEU A 423 16.48 6.02 -5.62
CA LEU A 423 16.07 5.95 -7.02
C LEU A 423 14.53 5.97 -7.11
N CYS A 424 13.98 6.84 -7.93
CA CYS A 424 12.59 6.77 -8.40
C CYS A 424 12.50 5.70 -9.51
N ARG A 425 12.28 4.43 -9.15
CA ARG A 425 12.18 3.31 -10.12
C ARG A 425 10.76 3.14 -10.65
N GLY A 426 10.65 2.59 -11.85
CA GLY A 426 9.37 2.28 -12.52
C GLY A 426 9.14 3.10 -13.78
N ARG A 427 8.25 2.62 -14.64
CA ARG A 427 7.94 3.28 -15.92
C ARG A 427 6.92 4.39 -15.72
N ILE A 428 7.30 5.61 -16.10
CA ILE A 428 6.44 6.79 -16.13
C ILE A 428 6.35 7.25 -17.60
N PRO A 429 5.15 7.27 -18.23
CA PRO A 429 5.03 7.57 -19.65
C PRO A 429 5.01 9.08 -19.95
N ILE A 430 5.75 9.48 -20.99
CA ILE A 430 5.81 10.86 -21.51
C ILE A 430 4.56 11.11 -22.36
N ARG A 431 3.83 12.20 -22.07
CA ARG A 431 2.53 12.54 -22.66
C ARG A 431 2.06 13.95 -22.28
N SER A 432 0.93 14.39 -22.85
CA SER A 432 0.25 15.65 -22.47
C SER A 432 -0.11 15.70 -20.98
N ARG A 433 0.06 16.88 -20.35
CA ARG A 433 -0.25 17.10 -18.92
C ARG A 433 -1.74 16.95 -18.58
N VAL A 434 -2.63 17.15 -19.54
CA VAL A 434 -4.09 17.00 -19.36
C VAL A 434 -4.44 15.57 -18.92
N ASN A 435 -3.70 14.57 -19.42
CA ASN A 435 -3.81 13.18 -18.99
C ASN A 435 -3.64 13.01 -17.47
N GLY A 436 -2.89 13.89 -16.81
CA GLY A 436 -2.65 13.86 -15.37
C GLY A 436 -3.80 14.38 -14.50
N TRP A 437 -4.71 15.15 -15.08
CA TRP A 437 -5.85 15.75 -14.37
C TRP A 437 -7.15 14.96 -14.53
N LEU A 438 -7.48 14.56 -15.75
CA LEU A 438 -8.80 14.07 -16.14
C LEU A 438 -8.68 12.94 -17.18
N PRO A 439 -9.72 12.09 -17.32
CA PRO A 439 -9.86 11.24 -18.50
C PRO A 439 -9.91 12.05 -19.79
N VAL A 440 -9.22 11.58 -20.82
CA VAL A 440 -8.94 12.32 -22.06
C VAL A 440 -9.63 11.71 -23.28
N PRO A 441 -9.99 12.49 -24.32
CA PRO A 441 -10.57 11.96 -25.56
C PRO A 441 -9.70 10.91 -26.28
N GLY A 442 -10.17 9.66 -26.34
CA GLY A 442 -9.48 8.57 -27.05
C GLY A 442 -9.42 8.80 -28.57
N TRP A 443 -10.47 9.40 -29.14
CA TRP A 443 -10.62 9.49 -30.61
C TRP A 443 -9.67 10.46 -31.30
N MET A 444 -9.08 11.43 -30.57
CA MET A 444 -8.20 12.45 -31.14
C MET A 444 -6.76 11.93 -31.29
N GLY A 445 -6.29 11.16 -30.30
CA GLY A 445 -4.92 10.66 -30.23
C GLY A 445 -3.83 11.74 -30.20
N GLU A 446 -4.17 12.90 -29.63
CA GLU A 446 -3.27 13.96 -29.16
C GLU A 446 -2.78 13.70 -27.73
N HIS A 447 -3.37 12.70 -27.06
CA HIS A 447 -3.13 12.33 -25.67
C HIS A 447 -2.32 11.02 -25.52
N GLU A 448 -1.61 10.61 -26.57
CA GLU A 448 -0.88 9.35 -26.60
C GLU A 448 0.33 9.34 -25.67
N TRP A 449 0.90 8.15 -25.49
CA TRP A 449 2.19 7.98 -24.82
C TRP A 449 3.28 8.03 -25.88
N GLU A 450 4.15 9.03 -25.81
CA GLU A 450 5.24 9.27 -26.76
C GLU A 450 6.52 8.48 -26.41
N GLY A 451 6.57 7.94 -25.19
CA GLY A 451 7.63 7.09 -24.68
C GLY A 451 7.48 6.85 -23.18
N ASP A 452 8.53 6.33 -22.56
CA ASP A 452 8.73 6.28 -21.11
C ASP A 452 9.89 7.25 -20.77
N ILE A 453 9.92 7.82 -19.55
CA ILE A 453 11.09 8.60 -19.09
C ILE A 453 12.35 7.72 -19.18
N PRO A 454 13.44 8.17 -19.82
CA PRO A 454 14.69 7.40 -19.90
C PRO A 454 15.22 7.03 -18.52
N PHE A 455 15.79 5.83 -18.38
CA PHE A 455 16.22 5.32 -17.07
C PHE A 455 17.31 6.18 -16.42
N ASP A 456 18.21 6.76 -17.23
CA ASP A 456 19.26 7.69 -16.84
C ASP A 456 18.76 9.12 -16.58
N GLU A 457 17.50 9.43 -16.91
CA GLU A 457 16.82 10.69 -16.59
C GLU A 457 15.88 10.56 -15.37
N LEU A 458 15.67 9.35 -14.82
CA LEU A 458 14.87 9.15 -13.61
C LEU A 458 15.52 9.78 -12.36
N PRO A 459 14.74 10.35 -11.41
CA PRO A 459 15.29 10.94 -10.19
C PRO A 459 16.14 9.94 -9.37
N VAL A 460 17.43 10.25 -9.23
CA VAL A 460 18.41 9.43 -8.51
C VAL A 460 19.32 10.32 -7.66
N SER A 461 19.74 9.82 -6.50
CA SER A 461 20.76 10.48 -5.67
C SER A 461 21.55 9.43 -4.90
N ILE A 462 22.87 9.58 -4.88
CA ILE A 462 23.80 8.68 -4.19
C ILE A 462 24.76 9.54 -3.36
N ASN A 463 24.89 9.23 -2.07
CA ASN A 463 25.72 9.94 -1.10
C ASN A 463 25.53 11.49 -1.10
N PRO A 464 24.29 12.01 -0.95
CA PRO A 464 24.04 13.45 -0.88
C PRO A 464 24.77 14.12 0.30
N PRO A 465 25.25 15.36 0.14
CA PRO A 465 26.06 16.06 1.14
C PRO A 465 25.28 16.41 2.42
N GLU A 466 23.95 16.39 2.39
CA GLU A 466 23.08 16.57 3.54
C GLU A 466 23.15 15.40 4.55
N GLY A 467 23.76 14.27 4.16
CA GLY A 467 24.00 13.14 5.06
C GLY A 467 22.78 12.25 5.34
N TYR A 468 21.60 12.56 4.81
CA TYR A 468 20.37 11.76 4.92
C TYR A 468 19.48 11.88 3.68
N ILE A 469 18.58 10.91 3.47
CA ILE A 469 17.41 11.02 2.58
C ILE A 469 16.19 10.52 3.36
N ALA A 470 15.04 11.19 3.23
CA ALA A 470 13.78 10.76 3.85
C ALA A 470 12.62 10.91 2.85
N THR A 471 11.66 9.98 2.91
CA THR A 471 10.46 9.97 2.07
C THR A 471 9.23 9.54 2.85
N ALA A 472 8.14 10.27 2.67
CA ALA A 472 6.81 9.93 3.17
C ALA A 472 5.75 10.06 2.05
N ASN A 473 6.09 9.63 0.83
CA ASN A 473 5.29 9.85 -0.40
C ASN A 473 5.11 11.34 -0.76
N ASN A 474 6.02 12.20 -0.26
CA ASN A 474 6.14 13.59 -0.62
C ASN A 474 6.84 13.75 -1.99
N ARG A 475 6.80 14.96 -2.55
CA ARG A 475 7.28 15.30 -3.90
C ARG A 475 8.77 14.90 -4.09
N PRO A 476 9.13 14.14 -5.15
CA PRO A 476 10.49 13.63 -5.30
C PRO A 476 11.51 14.69 -5.76
N VAL A 477 11.13 15.63 -6.63
CA VAL A 477 12.01 16.62 -7.30
C VAL A 477 11.28 17.95 -7.55
N GLY A 478 12.03 19.03 -7.75
CA GLY A 478 11.53 20.39 -7.98
C GLY A 478 10.84 20.64 -9.33
N ASP A 479 10.58 21.92 -9.65
CA ASP A 479 10.02 22.39 -10.94
C ASP A 479 11.09 22.51 -12.04
N ASP A 480 12.37 22.40 -11.67
CA ASP A 480 13.54 22.38 -12.54
C ASP A 480 13.79 21.02 -13.21
N TYR A 481 13.13 19.96 -12.71
CA TYR A 481 13.15 18.64 -13.31
C TYR A 481 12.25 18.59 -14.56
N PRO A 482 12.74 18.10 -15.73
CA PRO A 482 12.08 18.33 -17.02
C PRO A 482 10.80 17.52 -17.27
N HIS A 483 10.55 16.45 -16.52
CA HIS A 483 9.45 15.52 -16.78
C HIS A 483 8.31 15.59 -15.76
N TYR A 484 7.08 15.38 -16.24
CA TYR A 484 5.92 15.21 -15.36
C TYR A 484 5.98 13.88 -14.59
N ILE A 485 5.84 13.94 -13.27
CA ILE A 485 5.73 12.75 -12.41
C ILE A 485 4.30 12.57 -11.88
N ALA A 486 3.71 13.56 -11.18
CA ALA A 486 2.34 13.48 -10.65
C ALA A 486 1.79 14.85 -10.18
N ILE A 487 0.51 14.88 -9.77
CA ILE A 487 -0.19 16.01 -9.12
C ILE A 487 -0.59 15.69 -7.66
N ASP A 488 -0.64 14.42 -7.25
CA ASP A 488 -1.28 13.99 -5.99
C ASP A 488 -0.30 13.37 -4.96
N PHE A 489 0.86 14.00 -4.75
CA PHE A 489 1.78 13.66 -3.64
C PHE A 489 1.15 13.90 -2.25
N THR A 490 1.66 13.19 -1.23
CA THR A 490 1.23 13.33 0.17
C THR A 490 1.82 14.60 0.81
N PRO A 491 1.03 15.34 1.64
CA PRO A 491 1.53 16.45 2.45
C PRO A 491 2.74 16.12 3.32
N GLU A 492 3.55 17.14 3.62
CA GLU A 492 4.89 16.98 4.19
C GLU A 492 4.94 16.53 5.66
N PHE A 493 3.82 16.54 6.40
CA PHE A 493 3.81 16.43 7.87
C PHE A 493 4.60 15.22 8.39
N ARG A 494 4.45 14.06 7.73
CA ARG A 494 5.22 12.84 8.04
C ARG A 494 6.71 12.98 7.76
N VAL A 495 7.13 13.45 6.58
CA VAL A 495 8.56 13.57 6.24
C VAL A 495 9.26 14.65 7.08
N ARG A 496 8.54 15.71 7.47
CA ARG A 496 9.04 16.74 8.39
C ARG A 496 9.36 16.14 9.77
N LEU A 497 8.42 15.43 10.37
CA LEU A 497 8.60 14.78 11.68
C LEU A 497 9.65 13.65 11.65
N VAL A 498 9.75 12.88 10.55
CA VAL A 498 10.87 11.94 10.35
C VAL A 498 12.21 12.69 10.31
N THR A 499 12.29 13.80 9.57
CA THR A 499 13.52 14.60 9.43
C THR A 499 13.92 15.26 10.76
N GLU A 500 12.97 15.77 11.52
CA GLU A 500 13.19 16.34 12.86
C GLU A 500 13.61 15.25 13.86
N GLY A 501 12.94 14.09 13.83
CA GLY A 501 13.30 12.92 14.62
C GLY A 501 14.74 12.47 14.36
N LEU A 502 15.13 12.32 13.10
CA LEU A 502 16.51 11.97 12.71
C LEU A 502 17.52 13.01 13.20
N LYS A 503 17.24 14.31 13.02
CA LYS A 503 18.13 15.42 13.44
C LYS A 503 18.21 15.62 14.95
N SER A 504 17.31 15.02 15.74
CA SER A 504 17.38 15.01 17.20
C SER A 504 18.28 13.92 17.78
N LEU A 505 18.65 12.91 16.98
CA LEU A 505 19.52 11.82 17.39
C LEU A 505 21.00 12.20 17.17
N HIS A 506 21.85 11.90 18.14
CA HIS A 506 23.30 12.06 18.00
C HIS A 506 23.97 10.69 17.85
N ARG A 507 24.50 10.41 16.65
CA ARG A 507 25.15 9.14 16.30
C ARG A 507 24.30 7.89 16.61
N PRO A 508 23.07 7.78 16.06
CA PRO A 508 22.18 6.65 16.32
C PRO A 508 22.71 5.29 15.83
N THR A 509 22.10 4.25 16.40
CA THR A 509 22.14 2.84 15.97
C THR A 509 20.85 2.45 15.25
N ALA A 510 20.79 1.25 14.66
CA ALA A 510 19.55 0.70 14.10
C ALA A 510 18.40 0.60 15.14
N LYS A 511 18.72 0.43 16.44
CA LYS A 511 17.71 0.39 17.50
C LYS A 511 17.06 1.75 17.76
N ASP A 512 17.80 2.85 17.54
CA ASP A 512 17.29 4.20 17.74
C ASP A 512 16.26 4.62 16.70
N MET A 513 16.14 3.90 15.59
CA MET A 513 15.09 4.14 14.59
C MET A 513 13.68 3.90 15.15
N GLU A 514 13.53 3.14 16.25
CA GLU A 514 12.28 3.07 17.03
C GLU A 514 11.82 4.45 17.52
N GLN A 515 12.75 5.38 17.81
CA GLN A 515 12.43 6.74 18.24
C GLN A 515 11.88 7.60 17.08
N VAL A 516 12.25 7.28 15.84
CA VAL A 516 11.75 7.93 14.62
C VAL A 516 10.39 7.34 14.23
N HIS A 517 10.22 6.01 14.30
CA HIS A 517 8.91 5.37 14.12
C HIS A 517 7.87 5.80 15.15
N ALA A 518 8.28 6.18 16.36
CA ALA A 518 7.39 6.58 17.45
C ALA A 518 6.93 8.06 17.36
N GLN A 519 7.40 8.83 16.37
CA GLN A 519 7.01 10.23 16.18
C GLN A 519 5.52 10.36 15.90
N ARG A 520 4.83 11.14 16.74
CA ARG A 520 3.36 11.18 16.80
C ARG A 520 2.75 12.52 17.21
N VAL A 521 3.50 13.62 17.08
CA VAL A 521 2.94 14.98 17.19
C VAL A 521 2.21 15.29 15.88
N SER A 522 0.89 15.53 15.94
CA SER A 522 0.11 15.90 14.75
C SER A 522 0.35 17.38 14.43
N ILE A 523 1.20 17.69 13.43
CA ILE A 523 1.43 19.07 12.98
C ILE A 523 0.11 19.81 12.68
N PRO A 524 -0.85 19.22 11.94
CA PRO A 524 -2.18 19.79 11.77
C PRO A 524 -2.87 20.20 13.09
N ALA A 525 -2.70 19.43 14.17
CA ALA A 525 -3.31 19.77 15.46
C ALA A 525 -2.78 21.09 16.02
N LEU A 526 -1.50 21.40 15.84
CA LEU A 526 -0.88 22.63 16.35
C LEU A 526 -1.52 23.90 15.75
N ALA A 527 -1.85 23.87 14.45
CA ALA A 527 -2.58 24.94 13.78
C ALA A 527 -4.01 25.09 14.33
N TYR A 528 -4.75 23.99 14.47
CA TYR A 528 -6.08 24.01 15.10
C TYR A 528 -6.01 24.50 16.55
N LEU A 529 -4.98 24.18 17.34
CA LEU A 529 -4.78 24.71 18.69
C LEU A 529 -4.50 26.22 18.71
N GLY A 530 -3.93 26.79 17.64
CA GLY A 530 -3.85 28.23 17.41
C GLY A 530 -5.23 28.91 17.33
N VAL A 531 -6.20 28.25 16.70
CA VAL A 531 -7.59 28.70 16.60
C VAL A 531 -8.37 28.44 17.90
N VAL A 532 -8.20 27.26 18.52
CA VAL A 532 -8.93 26.85 19.74
C VAL A 532 -8.72 27.83 20.90
N LYS A 533 -7.54 28.46 21.00
CA LYS A 533 -7.25 29.55 21.95
C LYS A 533 -8.29 30.68 21.88
N GLN A 534 -8.76 31.00 20.68
CA GLN A 534 -9.64 32.13 20.35
C GLN A 534 -11.14 31.80 20.44
N ILE A 535 -11.52 30.54 20.67
CA ILE A 535 -12.93 30.10 20.75
C ILE A 535 -13.58 30.53 22.06
N ASP A 536 -14.73 31.20 22.00
CA ASP A 536 -15.63 31.33 23.16
C ASP A 536 -16.48 30.05 23.33
N PRO A 537 -16.36 29.32 24.45
CA PRO A 537 -17.11 28.09 24.68
C PRO A 537 -18.57 28.39 25.04
N LYS A 538 -19.51 27.67 24.41
CA LYS A 538 -20.96 27.89 24.59
C LYS A 538 -21.51 27.41 25.93
N ASP A 539 -20.85 26.42 26.54
CA ASP A 539 -21.24 25.81 27.81
C ASP A 539 -20.02 25.19 28.53
N ALA A 540 -20.27 24.59 29.71
CA ALA A 540 -19.23 24.01 30.56
C ALA A 540 -18.54 22.78 29.95
N ALA A 541 -19.22 21.98 29.11
CA ALA A 541 -18.61 20.84 28.44
C ALA A 541 -17.71 21.30 27.28
N ILE A 542 -18.16 22.28 26.49
CA ILE A 542 -17.30 22.89 25.45
C ILE A 542 -16.09 23.59 26.09
N LYS A 543 -16.27 24.21 27.27
CA LYS A 543 -15.15 24.76 28.03
C LYS A 543 -14.18 23.66 28.48
N ALA A 544 -14.65 22.58 29.08
CA ALA A 544 -13.80 21.47 29.53
C ALA A 544 -13.01 20.83 28.37
N ALA A 545 -13.66 20.64 27.21
CA ALA A 545 -13.00 20.14 26.00
C ALA A 545 -11.96 21.13 25.45
N LYS A 546 -12.23 22.44 25.48
CA LYS A 546 -11.25 23.49 25.14
C LYS A 546 -10.07 23.47 26.13
N ASP A 547 -10.33 23.45 27.43
CA ASP A 547 -9.29 23.46 28.47
C ASP A 547 -8.34 22.26 28.31
N LEU A 548 -8.90 21.06 28.08
CA LEU A 548 -8.14 19.84 27.79
C LEU A 548 -7.24 19.98 26.55
N LEU A 549 -7.80 20.50 25.44
CA LEU A 549 -7.03 20.72 24.21
C LEU A 549 -5.91 21.76 24.38
N LEU A 550 -6.10 22.78 25.23
CA LEU A 550 -5.08 23.81 25.47
C LEU A 550 -3.91 23.36 26.37
N ASP A 551 -4.08 22.28 27.13
CA ASP A 551 -3.02 21.61 27.90
C ASP A 551 -2.23 20.57 27.07
N TRP A 552 -2.66 20.32 25.83
CA TRP A 552 -2.11 19.28 24.97
C TRP A 552 -1.02 19.79 24.01
N ASN A 553 0.03 18.98 23.83
CA ASN A 553 1.17 19.29 22.98
C ASN A 553 1.05 18.75 21.53
N GLY A 554 -0.10 18.17 21.16
CA GLY A 554 -0.35 17.59 19.84
C GLY A 554 0.07 16.12 19.69
N GLU A 555 0.62 15.45 20.72
CA GLU A 555 0.94 14.02 20.65
C GLU A 555 -0.32 13.15 20.63
N MET A 556 -0.46 12.31 19.60
CA MET A 556 -1.56 11.36 19.44
C MET A 556 -1.37 10.10 20.31
N ASN A 557 -1.18 10.25 21.63
CA ASN A 557 -0.98 9.12 22.56
C ASN A 557 -2.26 8.30 22.78
N ALA A 558 -2.12 6.97 22.74
CA ALA A 558 -3.21 6.01 22.93
C ALA A 558 -4.00 6.22 24.24
N ASN A 559 -3.33 6.58 25.34
CA ASN A 559 -3.94 6.77 26.65
C ASN A 559 -4.49 8.19 26.92
N GLN A 560 -4.39 9.12 25.97
CA GLN A 560 -4.86 10.51 26.13
C GLN A 560 -6.29 10.69 25.57
N VAL A 561 -6.99 11.69 26.10
CA VAL A 561 -8.37 12.06 25.70
C VAL A 561 -8.37 13.10 24.58
N GLN A 562 -7.35 13.96 24.58
CA GLN A 562 -7.22 15.09 23.65
C GLN A 562 -7.13 14.67 22.17
N PRO A 563 -6.41 13.59 21.78
CA PRO A 563 -6.42 13.07 20.41
C PRO A 563 -7.83 12.76 19.90
N THR A 564 -8.69 12.19 20.75
CA THR A 564 -10.10 11.88 20.43
C THR A 564 -10.93 13.13 20.19
N ILE A 565 -10.81 14.14 21.07
CA ILE A 565 -11.54 15.42 20.94
C ILE A 565 -11.07 16.18 19.69
N TYR A 566 -9.77 16.27 19.46
CA TYR A 566 -9.19 16.90 18.28
C TYR A 566 -9.64 16.21 16.99
N SER A 567 -9.56 14.88 16.92
CA SER A 567 -9.94 14.10 15.74
C SER A 567 -11.42 14.31 15.39
N ALA A 568 -12.31 14.19 16.38
CA ALA A 568 -13.75 14.43 16.18
C ALA A 568 -14.05 15.89 15.80
N MET A 569 -13.30 16.86 16.30
CA MET A 569 -13.42 18.28 15.92
C MET A 569 -12.97 18.51 14.47
N ARG A 570 -11.82 17.96 14.06
CA ARG A 570 -11.32 18.08 12.68
C ARG A 570 -12.22 17.37 11.67
N ASP A 571 -12.75 16.22 12.03
CA ASP A 571 -13.74 15.50 11.21
C ASP A 571 -15.05 16.28 11.11
N ALA A 572 -15.56 16.86 12.21
CA ALA A 572 -16.73 17.74 12.16
C ALA A 572 -16.51 19.01 11.31
N MET A 573 -15.28 19.54 11.29
CA MET A 573 -14.87 20.66 10.44
C MET A 573 -14.83 20.25 8.95
N LEU A 574 -14.20 19.12 8.62
CA LEU A 574 -14.20 18.57 7.26
C LEU A 574 -15.63 18.38 6.75
N LYS A 575 -16.50 17.79 7.58
CA LYS A 575 -17.91 17.59 7.20
C LYS A 575 -18.60 18.89 6.81
N GLU A 576 -18.43 19.92 7.63
CA GLU A 576 -19.04 21.24 7.37
C GLU A 576 -18.50 21.90 6.11
N VAL A 577 -17.20 21.73 5.80
CA VAL A 577 -16.60 22.20 4.54
C VAL A 577 -17.16 21.44 3.33
N LEU A 578 -17.29 20.11 3.41
CA LEU A 578 -17.88 19.30 2.34
C LEU A 578 -19.36 19.68 2.11
N GLU A 579 -20.15 19.81 3.18
CA GLU A 579 -21.56 20.22 3.13
C GLU A 579 -21.77 21.66 2.63
N THR A 580 -20.76 22.53 2.76
CA THR A 580 -20.81 23.93 2.29
C THR A 580 -20.42 24.08 0.81
N ASN A 581 -19.48 23.26 0.32
CA ASN A 581 -18.83 23.47 -0.99
C ASN A 581 -19.21 22.43 -2.07
N LEU A 582 -19.97 21.40 -1.73
CA LEU A 582 -20.36 20.31 -2.65
C LEU A 582 -21.88 20.11 -2.68
N THR A 583 -22.37 19.45 -3.74
CA THR A 583 -23.75 18.93 -3.75
C THR A 583 -23.92 17.84 -2.68
N GLU A 584 -25.13 17.67 -2.15
CA GLU A 584 -25.44 16.69 -1.09
C GLU A 584 -24.86 15.29 -1.37
N LYS A 585 -24.97 14.81 -2.62
CA LYS A 585 -24.40 13.51 -3.03
C LYS A 585 -22.87 13.50 -3.03
N LEU A 586 -22.22 14.58 -3.47
CA LEU A 586 -20.76 14.66 -3.45
C LEU A 586 -20.22 14.83 -2.02
N ALA A 587 -20.90 15.59 -1.15
CA ALA A 587 -20.57 15.68 0.26
C ALA A 587 -20.74 14.33 0.97
N TYR A 588 -21.82 13.59 0.68
CA TYR A 588 -22.03 12.24 1.20
C TYR A 588 -20.93 11.27 0.75
N ASP A 589 -20.60 11.23 -0.55
CA ASP A 589 -19.58 10.29 -1.07
C ASP A 589 -18.16 10.68 -0.58
N ALA A 590 -17.84 11.97 -0.44
CA ALA A 590 -16.58 12.43 0.16
C ALA A 590 -16.50 12.15 1.67
N TRP A 591 -17.64 12.15 2.38
CA TRP A 591 -17.69 11.75 3.79
C TRP A 591 -17.60 10.24 3.99
N HIS A 592 -18.07 9.45 3.02
CA HIS A 592 -17.95 8.00 2.97
C HIS A 592 -16.99 7.58 1.84
N PRO A 593 -15.69 7.94 1.93
CA PRO A 593 -14.75 7.71 0.85
C PRO A 593 -14.60 6.23 0.58
N ALA A 594 -15.20 5.80 -0.54
CA ALA A 594 -15.09 4.45 -1.04
C ALA A 594 -13.81 4.23 -1.86
N ASP A 595 -13.13 5.30 -2.30
CA ASP A 595 -12.27 5.39 -3.50
C ASP A 595 -10.89 6.01 -3.25
N ARG A 596 -9.88 5.71 -4.09
CA ARG A 596 -8.52 6.24 -3.92
C ARG A 596 -8.47 7.74 -4.15
N GLY A 597 -9.15 8.20 -5.20
CA GLY A 597 -9.40 9.61 -5.43
C GLY A 597 -10.16 10.25 -4.27
N LEU A 598 -11.21 9.61 -3.73
CA LEU A 598 -11.97 10.12 -2.56
C LEU A 598 -11.14 10.19 -1.27
N GLY A 599 -10.32 9.17 -1.00
CA GLY A 599 -9.44 9.11 0.17
C GLY A 599 -8.28 10.10 0.07
N SER A 600 -7.59 10.13 -1.07
CA SER A 600 -6.54 11.10 -1.39
C SER A 600 -7.08 12.53 -1.35
N PHE A 601 -8.24 12.79 -1.95
CA PHE A 601 -8.96 14.06 -1.88
C PHE A 601 -9.27 14.47 -0.43
N SER A 602 -9.85 13.57 0.37
CA SER A 602 -10.21 13.88 1.75
C SER A 602 -8.98 14.21 2.60
N ASN A 603 -7.86 13.51 2.38
CA ASN A 603 -6.59 13.77 3.04
C ASN A 603 -5.94 15.09 2.56
N ARG A 604 -5.92 15.35 1.26
CA ARG A 604 -5.40 16.60 0.66
C ARG A 604 -6.23 17.81 1.08
N LEU A 605 -7.55 17.69 1.17
CA LEU A 605 -8.44 18.71 1.73
C LEU A 605 -8.21 18.90 3.24
N LYS A 606 -8.08 17.82 4.02
CA LYS A 606 -7.70 17.87 5.46
C LYS A 606 -6.35 18.56 5.71
N ALA A 607 -5.45 18.59 4.72
CA ALA A 607 -4.18 19.32 4.77
C ALA A 607 -4.31 20.77 4.26
N ARG A 608 -5.05 21.02 3.17
CA ARG A 608 -5.35 22.38 2.68
C ARG A 608 -6.02 23.24 3.76
N LEU A 609 -6.92 22.66 4.55
CA LEU A 609 -7.54 23.36 5.69
C LEU A 609 -6.52 23.82 6.76
N VAL A 610 -5.35 23.18 6.87
CA VAL A 610 -4.25 23.63 7.76
C VAL A 610 -3.61 24.89 7.18
N ALA A 611 -3.22 24.85 5.90
CA ALA A 611 -2.64 26.01 5.21
C ALA A 611 -3.60 27.22 5.20
N MET A 612 -4.89 26.99 5.00
CA MET A 612 -5.92 28.04 5.06
C MET A 612 -6.11 28.63 6.47
N ILE A 613 -5.99 27.82 7.54
CA ILE A 613 -5.97 28.30 8.93
C ILE A 613 -4.77 29.23 9.16
N GLU A 614 -3.59 28.85 8.68
CA GLU A 614 -2.34 29.61 8.87
C GLU A 614 -2.32 30.91 8.05
N GLN A 615 -3.00 30.94 6.90
CA GLN A 615 -3.12 32.10 6.02
C GLN A 615 -4.35 32.99 6.33
N ASP A 616 -5.24 32.56 7.23
CA ASP A 616 -6.59 33.12 7.43
C ASP A 616 -7.41 33.22 6.11
N ASP A 617 -7.21 32.27 5.20
CA ASP A 617 -8.09 32.08 4.04
C ASP A 617 -9.40 31.45 4.52
N ARG A 618 -10.51 32.08 4.16
CA ARG A 618 -11.87 31.72 4.56
C ARG A 618 -12.72 31.25 3.38
N SER A 619 -12.12 31.07 2.20
CA SER A 619 -12.79 30.82 0.91
C SER A 619 -13.67 29.56 0.84
N LEU A 620 -13.49 28.61 1.77
CA LEU A 620 -14.30 27.39 1.90
C LEU A 620 -15.20 27.37 3.15
N LEU A 621 -15.26 28.47 3.92
CA LEU A 621 -16.17 28.63 5.06
C LEU A 621 -17.54 29.16 4.60
N PRO A 622 -18.62 29.00 5.39
CA PRO A 622 -19.88 29.69 5.13
C PRO A 622 -19.72 31.21 5.08
N GLU A 623 -20.60 31.90 4.37
CA GLU A 623 -20.49 33.36 4.19
C GLU A 623 -20.56 34.11 5.53
N GLY A 624 -19.56 34.95 5.79
CA GLY A 624 -19.45 35.75 7.02
C GLY A 624 -18.76 35.04 8.19
N ASP A 625 -18.34 33.79 8.05
CA ASP A 625 -17.61 33.07 9.11
C ASP A 625 -16.13 33.43 9.24
N THR A 626 -15.54 32.92 10.33
CA THR A 626 -14.13 33.01 10.69
C THR A 626 -13.64 31.65 11.18
N TRP A 627 -12.33 31.41 11.20
CA TRP A 627 -11.78 30.18 11.77
C TRP A 627 -12.21 29.94 13.24
N PRO A 628 -12.18 30.94 14.15
CA PRO A 628 -12.72 30.76 15.50
C PRO A 628 -14.20 30.37 15.54
N THR A 629 -15.08 30.98 14.73
CA THR A 629 -16.52 30.64 14.74
C THR A 629 -16.82 29.27 14.14
N ALA A 630 -16.12 28.87 13.09
CA ALA A 630 -16.24 27.55 12.48
C ALA A 630 -15.72 26.44 13.41
N VAL A 631 -14.49 26.58 13.95
CA VAL A 631 -13.93 25.58 14.87
C VAL A 631 -14.71 25.51 16.19
N ALA A 632 -15.33 26.62 16.65
CA ALA A 632 -16.26 26.58 17.78
C ALA A 632 -17.51 25.71 17.52
N ARG A 633 -18.06 25.73 16.30
CA ARG A 633 -19.14 24.81 15.89
C ARG A 633 -18.64 23.38 15.77
N ALA A 634 -17.48 23.16 15.17
CA ALA A 634 -16.88 21.84 15.00
C ALA A 634 -16.60 21.17 16.37
N LEU A 635 -16.05 21.91 17.34
CA LEU A 635 -15.84 21.44 18.71
C LEU A 635 -17.18 21.15 19.42
N SER A 636 -18.22 21.97 19.17
CA SER A 636 -19.57 21.73 19.70
C SER A 636 -20.17 20.42 19.17
N LYS A 637 -20.05 20.17 17.86
CA LYS A 637 -20.46 18.91 17.20
C LYS A 637 -19.68 17.72 17.77
N ALA A 638 -18.36 17.85 17.91
CA ALA A 638 -17.48 16.79 18.42
C ALA A 638 -17.83 16.36 19.85
N VAL A 639 -17.98 17.31 20.77
CA VAL A 639 -18.34 17.02 22.18
C VAL A 639 -19.70 16.32 22.27
N ALA A 640 -20.68 16.73 21.45
CA ALA A 640 -21.98 16.07 21.40
C ALA A 640 -21.86 14.62 20.89
N THR A 641 -21.20 14.39 19.76
CA THR A 641 -21.01 13.05 19.16
C THR A 641 -20.19 12.12 20.07
N LEU A 642 -19.17 12.61 20.77
CA LEU A 642 -18.41 11.82 21.72
C LEU A 642 -19.22 11.50 22.98
N SER A 643 -20.01 12.45 23.49
CA SER A 643 -20.92 12.21 24.63
C SER A 643 -21.99 11.16 24.32
N GLU A 644 -22.52 11.16 23.10
CA GLU A 644 -23.48 10.16 22.61
C GLU A 644 -22.84 8.76 22.48
N ARG A 645 -21.63 8.67 21.89
CA ARG A 645 -20.96 7.39 21.59
C ARG A 645 -20.26 6.75 22.78
N LEU A 646 -19.72 7.55 23.70
CA LEU A 646 -18.81 7.10 24.78
C LEU A 646 -19.32 7.44 26.18
N GLY A 647 -20.45 8.15 26.30
CA GLY A 647 -20.99 8.69 27.55
C GLY A 647 -20.38 10.05 27.91
N GLY A 648 -21.06 10.79 28.80
CA GLY A 648 -20.69 12.17 29.16
C GLY A 648 -19.46 12.34 30.07
N ASP A 649 -18.79 11.25 30.48
CA ASP A 649 -17.51 11.34 31.18
C ASP A 649 -16.35 11.37 30.18
N MET A 650 -15.74 12.55 30.01
CA MET A 650 -14.60 12.75 29.11
C MET A 650 -13.39 11.89 29.48
N GLY A 651 -13.25 11.46 30.74
CA GLY A 651 -12.20 10.52 31.16
C GLY A 651 -12.28 9.15 30.47
N GLN A 652 -13.45 8.81 29.91
CA GLN A 652 -13.66 7.59 29.12
C GLN A 652 -13.22 7.72 27.66
N TRP A 653 -12.93 8.93 27.16
CA TRP A 653 -12.70 9.21 25.75
C TRP A 653 -11.23 9.00 25.31
N GLN A 654 -10.53 8.05 25.94
CA GLN A 654 -9.13 7.73 25.66
C GLN A 654 -8.97 7.18 24.24
N TRP A 655 -7.94 7.63 23.52
CA TRP A 655 -7.74 7.37 22.09
C TRP A 655 -7.80 5.87 21.76
N GLU A 656 -7.15 5.01 22.56
CA GLU A 656 -7.11 3.55 22.40
C GLU A 656 -8.47 2.83 22.45
N ARG A 657 -9.51 3.47 22.97
CA ARG A 657 -10.87 2.90 23.02
C ARG A 657 -11.64 3.07 21.70
N VAL A 658 -11.22 4.01 20.87
CA VAL A 658 -11.80 4.27 19.54
C VAL A 658 -10.80 3.99 18.42
N HIS A 659 -9.51 4.21 18.67
CA HIS A 659 -8.43 4.13 17.71
C HIS A 659 -7.73 2.77 17.77
N GLN A 660 -8.18 1.88 16.88
CA GLN A 660 -7.81 0.47 16.88
C GLN A 660 -7.68 -0.02 15.45
N ALA A 661 -6.57 -0.68 15.12
CA ALA A 661 -6.54 -1.62 14.01
C ALA A 661 -7.43 -2.80 14.37
N ARG A 662 -8.30 -3.20 13.45
CA ARG A 662 -9.26 -4.31 13.64
C ARG A 662 -9.03 -5.31 12.51
N PRO A 663 -8.05 -6.23 12.68
CA PRO A 663 -7.69 -7.18 11.63
C PRO A 663 -8.91 -8.02 11.25
N LYS A 664 -9.12 -8.23 9.95
CA LYS A 664 -10.27 -8.98 9.41
C LYS A 664 -9.80 -10.01 8.41
N HIS A 665 -9.98 -11.27 8.76
CA HIS A 665 -9.66 -12.38 7.88
C HIS A 665 -10.53 -12.34 6.62
N ASN A 666 -9.95 -12.68 5.46
CA ASN A 666 -10.58 -12.45 4.14
C ASN A 666 -11.94 -13.18 3.95
N LEU A 667 -12.23 -14.21 4.74
CA LEU A 667 -13.52 -14.91 4.77
C LEU A 667 -14.54 -14.35 5.77
N SER A 668 -14.15 -13.56 6.77
CA SER A 668 -15.04 -13.15 7.89
C SER A 668 -16.23 -12.27 7.46
N ALA A 669 -16.14 -11.60 6.31
CA ALA A 669 -17.26 -10.85 5.74
C ALA A 669 -18.35 -11.74 5.10
N ALA A 670 -17.96 -12.92 4.61
CA ALA A 670 -18.87 -13.88 3.98
C ALA A 670 -19.34 -14.98 4.95
N PHE A 671 -18.55 -15.26 5.99
CA PHE A 671 -18.82 -16.24 7.05
C PHE A 671 -18.76 -15.56 8.43
N PRO A 672 -19.65 -14.60 8.72
CA PRO A 672 -19.61 -13.80 9.94
C PRO A 672 -19.77 -14.64 11.23
N GLU A 673 -20.37 -15.83 11.14
CA GLU A 673 -20.45 -16.80 12.23
C GLU A 673 -19.10 -17.47 12.59
N LEU A 674 -18.07 -17.28 11.76
CA LEU A 674 -16.70 -17.72 12.01
C LEU A 674 -15.75 -16.56 12.39
N ALA A 675 -16.21 -15.31 12.39
CA ALA A 675 -15.36 -14.14 12.62
C ALA A 675 -14.59 -14.21 13.96
N GLU A 676 -15.21 -14.67 15.06
CA GLU A 676 -14.56 -14.84 16.38
C GLU A 676 -13.50 -15.97 16.43
N LEU A 677 -13.41 -16.78 15.38
CA LEU A 677 -12.42 -17.85 15.20
C LEU A 677 -11.30 -17.47 14.24
N LEU A 678 -11.59 -16.62 13.24
CA LEU A 678 -10.69 -16.25 12.15
C LEU A 678 -10.02 -14.89 12.36
N ASP A 679 -10.71 -13.91 12.95
CA ASP A 679 -10.17 -12.55 13.12
C ASP A 679 -9.19 -12.48 14.31
N PRO A 680 -7.96 -11.96 14.12
CA PRO A 680 -7.08 -11.58 15.21
C PRO A 680 -7.70 -10.51 16.13
N PRO A 681 -7.23 -10.39 17.39
CA PRO A 681 -7.65 -9.32 18.30
C PRO A 681 -7.45 -7.92 17.72
N ALA A 682 -8.31 -6.98 18.13
CA ALA A 682 -8.11 -5.56 17.84
C ALA A 682 -6.85 -5.03 18.54
N ILE A 683 -6.06 -4.20 17.84
CA ILE A 683 -4.79 -3.64 18.30
C ILE A 683 -4.95 -2.13 18.48
N PRO A 684 -5.05 -1.61 19.72
CA PRO A 684 -5.16 -0.16 19.96
C PRO A 684 -3.85 0.56 19.68
N SER A 685 -3.90 1.68 18.96
CA SER A 685 -2.70 2.40 18.48
C SER A 685 -2.58 3.82 19.05
N SER A 686 -1.33 4.31 19.11
CA SER A 686 -1.04 5.75 19.09
C SER A 686 -0.85 6.22 17.65
N GLY A 687 -0.87 7.53 17.41
CA GLY A 687 -0.72 8.13 16.09
C GLY A 687 -2.03 8.57 15.45
N ASP A 688 -1.92 9.14 14.24
CA ASP A 688 -3.01 9.44 13.31
C ASP A 688 -2.52 9.29 11.84
N GLY A 689 -3.32 9.73 10.86
CA GLY A 689 -2.98 9.64 9.44
C GLY A 689 -1.87 10.60 8.95
N ASP A 690 -1.57 11.66 9.70
CA ASP A 690 -0.58 12.70 9.37
C ASP A 690 0.75 12.52 10.13
N THR A 691 0.78 11.69 11.17
CA THR A 691 1.99 11.35 11.93
C THR A 691 2.81 10.20 11.31
N PRO A 692 4.15 10.16 11.49
CA PRO A 692 4.98 9.03 11.09
C PRO A 692 4.53 7.69 11.65
N LEU A 693 4.13 7.65 12.93
CA LEU A 693 3.45 6.50 13.54
C LEU A 693 2.03 6.38 12.97
N GLN A 694 1.91 5.85 11.75
CA GLN A 694 0.69 6.06 10.97
C GLN A 694 -0.49 5.20 11.45
N GLY A 695 -1.61 5.89 11.72
CA GLY A 695 -2.92 5.35 12.06
C GLY A 695 -4.01 6.09 11.29
N GLY A 696 -4.07 5.87 9.97
CA GLY A 696 -5.09 6.47 9.12
C GLY A 696 -6.46 5.80 9.26
N TYR A 697 -7.54 6.58 9.28
CA TYR A 697 -8.92 6.08 9.36
C TYR A 697 -9.85 6.87 8.41
N SER A 698 -10.95 6.25 7.98
CA SER A 698 -11.98 6.89 7.15
C SER A 698 -12.95 7.75 8.00
N PRO A 699 -13.31 8.99 7.59
CA PRO A 699 -14.24 9.84 8.33
C PRO A 699 -15.64 9.23 8.53
N ALA A 700 -16.07 8.30 7.68
CA ALA A 700 -17.30 7.53 7.87
C ALA A 700 -17.23 6.51 9.03
N ASN A 701 -16.03 6.06 9.39
CA ASN A 701 -15.81 5.16 10.53
C ASN A 701 -14.74 5.74 11.47
N PRO A 702 -15.07 6.82 12.22
CA PRO A 702 -14.09 7.59 12.98
C PRO A 702 -13.24 6.72 13.90
N ALA A 703 -11.93 6.98 13.86
CA ALA A 703 -10.85 6.30 14.57
C ALA A 703 -10.62 4.80 14.27
N THR A 704 -11.53 4.04 13.66
CA THR A 704 -11.20 2.64 13.25
C THR A 704 -10.08 2.67 12.21
N VAL A 705 -8.91 2.13 12.54
CA VAL A 705 -7.71 2.25 11.70
C VAL A 705 -7.87 1.39 10.44
N THR A 706 -7.82 2.04 9.28
CA THR A 706 -7.90 1.41 7.94
C THR A 706 -6.60 1.53 7.15
N SER A 707 -5.63 2.31 7.63
CA SER A 707 -4.27 2.43 7.10
C SER A 707 -3.29 2.42 8.28
N LEU A 708 -2.26 1.58 8.20
CA LEU A 708 -1.23 1.49 9.23
C LEU A 708 0.05 0.84 8.69
N SER A 709 1.14 0.96 9.45
CA SER A 709 2.39 0.21 9.26
C SER A 709 2.17 -1.30 9.21
N VAL A 710 2.19 -1.90 8.00
CA VAL A 710 2.17 -3.36 7.79
C VAL A 710 3.55 -4.01 7.90
N ALA A 711 4.62 -3.23 7.92
CA ALA A 711 5.94 -3.66 8.39
C ALA A 711 6.75 -2.45 8.87
N ARG A 712 7.58 -2.61 9.90
CA ARG A 712 8.70 -1.69 10.22
C ARG A 712 10.03 -2.44 10.11
N TYR A 713 11.10 -1.74 9.75
CA TYR A 713 12.43 -2.31 9.63
C TYR A 713 13.52 -1.27 9.90
N SER A 714 14.69 -1.73 10.36
CA SER A 714 15.94 -0.99 10.36
C SER A 714 17.11 -1.93 10.09
N TYR A 715 17.94 -1.59 9.11
CA TYR A 715 19.07 -2.37 8.62
C TYR A 715 20.41 -1.77 9.08
N ASP A 716 21.35 -2.64 9.49
CA ASP A 716 22.71 -2.24 9.88
C ASP A 716 23.77 -2.98 9.02
N PRO A 717 24.31 -2.35 7.96
CA PRO A 717 25.39 -2.89 7.13
C PRO A 717 26.77 -2.92 7.83
N SER A 718 26.88 -2.59 9.13
CA SER A 718 28.11 -2.83 9.90
C SER A 718 28.15 -4.19 10.59
N ASP A 719 26.98 -4.69 11.02
CA ASP A 719 26.74 -6.06 11.49
C ASP A 719 25.25 -6.36 11.32
N TRP A 720 24.91 -7.23 10.37
CA TRP A 720 23.53 -7.50 9.98
C TRP A 720 22.70 -8.08 11.14
N GLU A 721 23.31 -8.70 12.14
CA GLU A 721 22.62 -9.19 13.36
C GLU A 721 22.08 -8.06 14.26
N ASN A 722 22.49 -6.80 14.04
CA ASN A 722 21.86 -5.63 14.66
C ASN A 722 20.60 -5.16 13.92
N SER A 723 20.26 -5.77 12.79
CA SER A 723 19.07 -5.42 12.01
C SER A 723 17.78 -5.86 12.73
N LEU A 724 16.72 -5.11 12.49
CA LEU A 724 15.46 -5.19 13.23
C LEU A 724 14.27 -5.10 12.29
N TRP A 725 13.16 -5.74 12.67
CA TRP A 725 11.88 -5.65 11.96
C TRP A 725 10.68 -5.98 12.85
N VAL A 726 9.47 -5.72 12.38
CA VAL A 726 8.22 -6.25 12.95
C VAL A 726 7.05 -6.15 11.96
N VAL A 727 6.13 -7.11 11.98
CA VAL A 727 4.81 -7.03 11.30
C VAL A 727 3.68 -6.87 12.33
N PRO A 728 2.52 -6.28 11.99
CA PRO A 728 1.41 -6.07 12.94
C PRO A 728 0.69 -7.34 13.38
N LEU A 729 0.98 -8.50 12.79
CA LEU A 729 0.35 -9.78 13.09
C LEU A 729 1.42 -10.83 13.46
N GLY A 730 1.79 -11.70 12.53
CA GLY A 730 2.82 -12.73 12.72
C GLY A 730 3.27 -13.33 11.39
N SER A 731 4.16 -14.33 11.44
CA SER A 731 4.72 -14.99 10.25
C SER A 731 3.70 -15.87 9.53
N SER A 732 2.90 -16.62 10.28
CA SER A 732 2.03 -17.68 9.76
C SER A 732 0.65 -17.16 9.35
N GLY A 733 0.06 -17.76 8.31
CA GLY A 733 -1.28 -17.43 7.83
C GLY A 733 -2.40 -18.23 8.48
N HIS A 734 -2.08 -19.33 9.16
CA HIS A 734 -3.07 -20.25 9.74
C HIS A 734 -3.72 -19.67 11.01
N PRO A 735 -5.06 -19.50 11.09
CA PRO A 735 -5.72 -18.96 12.29
C PRO A 735 -5.58 -19.81 13.57
N GLY A 736 -5.09 -21.05 13.47
CA GLY A 736 -4.77 -21.91 14.62
C GLY A 736 -3.33 -21.81 15.12
N SER A 737 -2.44 -21.16 14.36
CA SER A 737 -1.00 -21.07 14.65
C SER A 737 -0.70 -20.12 15.81
N PRO A 738 0.30 -20.42 16.67
CA PRO A 738 0.79 -19.44 17.63
C PRO A 738 1.32 -18.16 16.94
N HIS A 739 1.93 -18.31 15.77
CA HIS A 739 2.54 -17.20 15.00
C HIS A 739 1.57 -16.51 14.03
N TYR A 740 0.26 -16.58 14.29
CA TYR A 740 -0.76 -15.88 13.50
C TYR A 740 -0.82 -14.37 13.85
N ALA A 741 -0.53 -14.02 15.10
CA ALA A 741 -0.67 -12.65 15.63
C ALA A 741 0.31 -12.34 16.79
N ASP A 742 1.40 -13.09 16.95
CA ASP A 742 2.33 -13.03 18.10
C ASP A 742 3.16 -11.75 18.18
N GLN A 743 3.45 -11.10 17.06
CA GLN A 743 4.19 -9.83 17.02
C GLN A 743 3.34 -8.61 17.36
N SER A 744 2.00 -8.73 17.38
CA SER A 744 1.03 -7.63 17.56
C SER A 744 1.37 -6.67 18.72
N GLU A 745 1.73 -7.19 19.89
CA GLU A 745 2.06 -6.36 21.06
C GLU A 745 3.41 -5.65 20.92
N THR A 746 4.40 -6.30 20.31
CA THR A 746 5.71 -5.69 20.03
C THR A 746 5.54 -4.56 19.00
N TRP A 747 4.75 -4.80 17.95
CA TRP A 747 4.35 -3.78 16.98
C TRP A 747 3.59 -2.62 17.63
N ARG A 748 2.67 -2.90 18.56
CA ARG A 748 1.86 -1.89 19.27
C ARG A 748 2.71 -0.96 20.13
N GLN A 749 3.74 -1.49 20.78
CA GLN A 749 4.72 -0.72 21.57
C GLN A 749 5.71 0.08 20.71
N VAL A 750 5.58 0.06 19.38
CA VAL A 750 6.54 0.62 18.41
C VAL A 750 7.95 0.04 18.62
N LYS A 751 7.99 -1.26 18.93
CA LYS A 751 9.22 -2.04 19.08
C LYS A 751 9.41 -2.99 17.91
N MET A 752 10.68 -3.34 17.68
CA MET A 752 11.09 -4.30 16.66
C MET A 752 11.80 -5.50 17.28
N ILE A 753 11.56 -6.67 16.67
CA ILE A 753 12.24 -7.94 16.94
C ILE A 753 13.55 -8.04 16.12
N PRO A 754 14.52 -8.89 16.51
CA PRO A 754 15.71 -9.13 15.71
C PRO A 754 15.40 -9.68 14.31
N MET A 755 16.20 -9.30 13.33
CA MET A 755 16.26 -9.90 12.00
C MET A 755 17.46 -10.85 11.96
N GLY A 756 17.26 -12.09 12.42
CA GLY A 756 18.32 -13.09 12.48
C GLY A 756 18.84 -13.45 11.09
N TYR A 757 20.16 -13.54 10.94
CA TYR A 757 20.86 -13.74 9.67
C TYR A 757 22.02 -14.75 9.78
N ASP A 758 22.70 -14.82 10.93
CA ASP A 758 23.77 -15.80 11.16
C ASP A 758 23.23 -17.23 11.30
N TRP A 759 23.59 -18.09 10.35
CA TRP A 759 23.16 -19.49 10.31
C TRP A 759 23.53 -20.31 11.55
N GLY A 760 24.63 -19.96 12.25
CA GLY A 760 25.03 -20.62 13.49
C GLY A 760 24.07 -20.32 14.64
N ARG A 761 23.67 -19.05 14.79
CA ARG A 761 22.64 -18.62 15.74
C ARG A 761 21.28 -19.20 15.37
N ILE A 762 20.87 -19.12 14.10
CA ILE A 762 19.60 -19.65 13.59
C ILE A 762 19.46 -21.15 13.91
N GLU A 763 20.46 -21.98 13.55
CA GLU A 763 20.42 -23.43 13.85
C GLU A 763 20.50 -23.73 15.36
N ALA A 764 21.10 -22.84 16.17
CA ALA A 764 21.17 -22.99 17.62
C ALA A 764 19.91 -22.51 18.37
N SER A 765 19.06 -21.67 17.77
CA SER A 765 17.88 -21.08 18.41
C SER A 765 16.54 -21.33 17.70
N CYS A 766 16.50 -22.19 16.69
CA CYS A 766 15.26 -22.55 16.00
C CYS A 766 14.30 -23.35 16.90
N GLU A 767 13.00 -23.08 16.81
CA GLU A 767 11.97 -23.89 17.47
C GLU A 767 11.62 -25.15 16.67
N THR A 768 11.69 -25.07 15.33
CA THR A 768 11.47 -26.22 14.44
C THR A 768 12.55 -26.31 13.37
N LYS A 769 12.83 -27.54 12.96
CA LYS A 769 13.81 -27.90 11.93
C LYS A 769 13.22 -28.97 11.02
N GLN A 770 13.30 -28.71 9.72
CA GLN A 770 12.81 -29.58 8.66
C GLN A 770 13.88 -29.73 7.57
N THR A 771 13.96 -30.91 6.98
CA THR A 771 14.82 -31.21 5.83
C THR A 771 13.94 -31.53 4.63
N LEU A 772 14.19 -30.89 3.50
CA LEU A 772 13.58 -31.24 2.22
C LEU A 772 14.61 -32.04 1.43
N GLU A 773 14.23 -33.24 1.00
CA GLU A 773 15.12 -34.24 0.40
C GLU A 773 14.58 -34.66 -0.99
N PRO A 774 15.43 -34.90 -2.01
CA PRO A 774 14.99 -35.38 -3.33
C PRO A 774 14.37 -36.79 -3.29
N SER A 775 13.16 -36.93 -3.85
CA SER A 775 12.36 -38.18 -3.86
C SER A 775 12.78 -39.24 -4.88
#